data_AF-A0A0C5WDT8-F1
#
_entry.id   AF-A0A0C5WDT8-F1
#
_cell.length_a   1.000
_cell.length_b   1.000
_cell.length_c   1.000
_cell.angle_alpha   90.00
_cell.angle_beta   90.00
_cell.angle_gamma   90.00
#
_symmetry.space_group_name_H-M   'P 1'
#
loop_
_entity.id
_entity.type
_entity.pdbx_description
1 polymer ?
#
loop_
_entity_poly.entity_id
_entity_poly.type
_entity_poly.pdbx_seq_one_letter_code
_entity_poly.pdbx_strand_id
1 'polypeptide(L)'
;MRKILSLVALSMLSSGVLADRTYINPMDLEYQYGERIPERRQFIKAEGLVTRQSADPVIVSFEKDGKHQGYFMFASQGRGYWVSNDLITWQHIQPTGEWPVSYFTPSDGKDPTTEKDPESGLEWKDMIAPAALSKDGKIYLLSSNRKGGLTTLFVSDDPASGKWEKADENLGYPVVGDKNLWDPALYHENDQWYVYWGSSNLFPLWGAKINENKKGLEIDRFAKPLLAMHPDVHGWERMGFDHTSPHAPYVEGPEMLKSGDTYYLSYAGPGTDGNVYGDGIYTGKSPLGPFTYQSHNPVTYKPGGYVHGAGHGNTFRDAFGNIWRSGSNWYGVNWVFERRNVILPSAIDADGIMYSSARFADFPQFAPTDKYSDPNELFTGWMLLSYNKPAWATSELSPERGRTFDASFVTDENPRNFWVAGENNDAQHVVVDLQSEKTINAIQINYADYLVTGDEYRAPLPHDKAMEDYKKRIYTHYRLSISNDNETWEEISNNLDKHENRSNIYIELDEPITARYVRFENVHVGVKHLALNGLRVFGSANGELPAVPEKLTTIRDADRRNVTVAWQPVEDAVGYNVRFGIAPDKLYHTYQIWGDEFDGQKEIRSLDIHESYYFAVEAFNETGVSKLSSPKMAK
;
A
#
# COMPACT_ATOMS: atom_id res chain seq x y z
N MET A 1 -31.43 -19.30 62.36
CA MET A 1 -30.44 -18.40 61.73
C MET A 1 -29.70 -19.15 60.63
N ARG A 2 -30.09 -18.95 59.37
CA ARG A 2 -29.28 -19.28 58.18
C ARG A 2 -29.61 -18.20 57.14
N LYS A 3 -28.65 -17.31 56.87
CA LYS A 3 -28.72 -16.37 55.76
C LYS A 3 -28.11 -17.07 54.54
N ILE A 4 -28.91 -17.21 53.49
CA ILE A 4 -28.48 -17.56 52.14
C ILE A 4 -28.15 -16.22 51.47
N LEU A 5 -26.89 -16.03 51.07
CA LEU A 5 -26.50 -14.94 50.17
C LEU A 5 -26.63 -15.48 48.74
N SER A 6 -27.49 -14.86 47.96
CA SER A 6 -27.57 -15.03 46.51
C SER A 6 -26.40 -14.29 45.86
N LEU A 7 -25.56 -15.01 45.12
CA LEU A 7 -24.56 -14.45 44.23
C LEU A 7 -25.23 -14.23 42.87
N VAL A 8 -25.36 -12.97 42.44
CA VAL A 8 -25.75 -12.61 41.08
C VAL A 8 -24.48 -12.67 40.23
N ALA A 9 -24.39 -13.68 39.36
CA ALA A 9 -23.38 -13.71 38.31
C ALA A 9 -23.85 -12.79 37.17
N LEU A 10 -23.16 -11.66 37.00
CA LEU A 10 -23.29 -10.81 35.83
C LEU A 10 -22.43 -11.43 34.72
N SER A 11 -23.06 -12.11 33.77
CA SER A 11 -22.40 -12.58 32.56
C SER A 11 -22.04 -11.37 31.69
N MET A 12 -20.76 -11.00 31.65
CA MET A 12 -20.26 -10.20 30.54
C MET A 12 -20.23 -11.11 29.31
N LEU A 13 -20.99 -10.72 28.30
CA LEU A 13 -20.92 -11.26 26.95
C LEU A 13 -19.49 -11.07 26.44
N SER A 14 -18.75 -12.16 26.27
CA SER A 14 -17.56 -12.16 25.42
C SER A 14 -18.06 -12.00 23.98
N SER A 15 -17.87 -10.81 23.40
CA SER A 15 -17.88 -10.64 21.95
C SER A 15 -16.88 -11.62 21.35
N GLY A 16 -17.32 -12.35 20.33
CA GLY A 16 -16.52 -13.37 19.64
C GLY A 16 -15.18 -12.80 19.19
N VAL A 17 -14.13 -13.62 19.30
CA VAL A 17 -12.80 -13.30 18.77
C VAL A 17 -12.95 -13.15 17.25
N LEU A 18 -12.73 -11.95 16.74
CA LEU A 18 -12.86 -11.58 15.33
C LEU A 18 -11.61 -11.89 14.48
N ALA A 19 -10.61 -12.58 15.04
CA ALA A 19 -9.34 -12.81 14.34
C ALA A 19 -8.52 -13.94 14.95
N ASP A 20 -7.84 -14.72 14.09
CA ASP A 20 -6.81 -15.68 14.50
C ASP A 20 -5.39 -15.17 14.22
N ARG A 21 -5.25 -14.05 13.49
CA ARG A 21 -3.97 -13.50 12.97
C ARG A 21 -4.04 -11.98 12.74
N THR A 22 -2.89 -11.37 12.54
CA THR A 22 -2.70 -9.96 12.25
C THR A 22 -1.95 -9.74 10.92
N TYR A 23 -2.12 -8.54 10.34
CA TYR A 23 -1.38 -8.05 9.18
C TYR A 23 -0.86 -6.64 9.43
N ILE A 24 0.05 -6.16 8.58
CA ILE A 24 0.63 -4.81 8.67
C ILE A 24 0.95 -4.26 7.28
N ASN A 25 1.03 -2.93 7.16
CA ASN A 25 1.57 -2.25 5.97
C ASN A 25 2.99 -1.70 6.23
N PRO A 26 3.89 -1.65 5.22
CA PRO A 26 3.65 -2.11 3.84
C PRO A 26 3.52 -3.64 3.81
N MET A 27 2.78 -4.14 2.83
CA MET A 27 2.49 -5.57 2.74
C MET A 27 3.76 -6.38 2.63
N ASP A 28 3.76 -7.52 3.32
CA ASP A 28 4.82 -8.50 3.31
C ASP A 28 4.69 -9.41 2.09
N LEU A 29 5.41 -9.04 1.03
CA LEU A 29 5.37 -9.73 -0.26
C LEU A 29 6.78 -10.09 -0.71
N GLU A 30 6.84 -11.08 -1.59
CA GLU A 30 8.04 -11.42 -2.33
C GLU A 30 8.23 -10.46 -3.53
N TYR A 31 8.62 -9.22 -3.25
CA TYR A 31 8.86 -8.21 -4.28
C TYR A 31 10.10 -8.58 -5.13
N GLN A 32 10.02 -8.35 -6.43
CA GLN A 32 11.05 -8.73 -7.39
C GLN A 32 11.90 -7.52 -7.82
N TYR A 33 13.19 -7.72 -8.09
CA TYR A 33 14.06 -6.68 -8.67
C TYR A 33 13.77 -6.53 -10.17
N GLY A 34 12.58 -6.03 -10.50
CA GLY A 34 12.04 -6.11 -11.85
C GLY A 34 12.41 -4.94 -12.77
N GLU A 35 12.74 -3.77 -12.24
CA GLU A 35 12.91 -2.55 -13.03
C GLU A 35 14.36 -2.07 -13.05
N ARG A 36 14.84 -1.73 -14.25
CA ARG A 36 16.07 -0.96 -14.43
C ARG A 36 15.73 0.52 -14.39
N ILE A 37 16.39 1.28 -13.52
CA ILE A 37 16.12 2.71 -13.40
C ILE A 37 17.03 3.49 -14.37
N PRO A 38 16.49 4.31 -15.29
CA PRO A 38 17.31 5.17 -16.14
C PRO A 38 18.12 6.15 -15.30
N GLU A 39 19.40 6.36 -15.62
CA GLU A 39 20.29 7.27 -14.89
C GLU A 39 19.69 8.67 -14.67
N ARG A 40 18.99 9.21 -15.69
CA ARG A 40 18.32 10.52 -15.61
C ARG A 40 17.21 10.61 -14.55
N ARG A 41 16.68 9.48 -14.06
CA ARG A 41 15.59 9.38 -13.07
C ARG A 41 16.05 8.95 -11.68
N GLN A 42 17.31 8.53 -11.53
CA GLN A 42 17.84 8.07 -10.25
C GLN A 42 18.16 9.24 -9.30
N PHE A 43 17.88 9.06 -8.02
CA PHE A 43 18.43 9.91 -6.94
C PHE A 43 19.86 9.50 -6.63
N ILE A 44 20.14 8.20 -6.60
CA ILE A 44 21.48 7.64 -6.41
C ILE A 44 22.05 7.25 -7.77
N LYS A 45 22.98 8.05 -8.30
CA LYS A 45 23.57 7.83 -9.64
C LYS A 45 24.44 6.58 -9.68
N ALA A 46 23.99 5.57 -10.42
CA ALA A 46 24.73 4.36 -10.69
C ALA A 46 24.29 3.71 -12.02
N GLU A 47 25.26 3.24 -12.79
CA GLU A 47 24.99 2.47 -14.01
C GLU A 47 24.35 1.12 -13.65
N GLY A 48 23.29 0.73 -14.38
CA GLY A 48 22.65 -0.57 -14.20
C GLY A 48 21.88 -0.74 -12.88
N LEU A 49 21.47 0.34 -12.22
CA LEU A 49 20.66 0.27 -10.99
C LEU A 49 19.34 -0.45 -11.23
N VAL A 50 19.05 -1.45 -10.39
CA VAL A 50 17.78 -2.17 -10.32
C VAL A 50 17.17 -2.04 -8.93
N THR A 51 15.84 -2.05 -8.86
CA THR A 51 15.11 -1.87 -7.59
C THR A 51 14.07 -2.95 -7.40
N ARG A 52 13.93 -3.42 -6.16
CA ARG A 52 12.78 -4.23 -5.77
C ARG A 52 11.62 -3.29 -5.50
N GLN A 53 10.54 -3.46 -6.25
CA GLN A 53 9.33 -2.64 -6.11
C GLN A 53 8.13 -3.32 -6.75
N SER A 54 6.96 -2.91 -6.32
CA SER A 54 5.71 -3.16 -7.02
C SER A 54 4.74 -2.04 -6.67
N ALA A 55 3.75 -1.83 -7.53
CA ALA A 55 2.79 -0.76 -7.39
C ALA A 55 1.52 -1.10 -8.15
N ASP A 56 0.54 -0.21 -8.07
CA ASP A 56 -0.70 -0.28 -8.81
C ASP A 56 -1.45 -1.62 -8.53
N PRO A 57 -1.58 -2.07 -7.26
CA PRO A 57 -2.08 -3.41 -6.95
C PRO A 57 -3.59 -3.53 -7.17
N VAL A 58 -3.99 -4.55 -7.93
CA VAL A 58 -5.38 -4.98 -8.07
C VAL A 58 -5.56 -6.36 -7.45
N ILE A 59 -6.39 -6.42 -6.40
CA ILE A 59 -6.76 -7.65 -5.69
C ILE A 59 -8.17 -8.07 -6.11
N VAL A 60 -8.31 -9.32 -6.52
CA VAL A 60 -9.59 -9.96 -6.83
C VAL A 60 -9.86 -11.13 -5.89
N SER A 61 -11.05 -11.15 -5.29
CA SER A 61 -11.59 -12.35 -4.64
C SER A 61 -12.10 -13.29 -5.72
N PHE A 62 -11.51 -14.47 -5.84
CA PHE A 62 -11.82 -15.41 -6.90
C PHE A 62 -12.79 -16.49 -6.42
N GLU A 63 -13.91 -16.61 -7.12
CA GLU A 63 -14.89 -17.68 -6.89
C GLU A 63 -15.05 -18.54 -8.13
N LYS A 64 -15.10 -19.86 -7.93
CA LYS A 64 -15.37 -20.85 -8.97
C LYS A 64 -16.33 -21.89 -8.43
N ASP A 65 -17.35 -22.22 -9.21
CA ASP A 65 -18.40 -23.18 -8.83
C ASP A 65 -19.04 -22.90 -7.45
N GLY A 66 -19.23 -21.61 -7.14
CA GLY A 66 -19.82 -21.13 -5.88
C GLY A 66 -18.90 -21.29 -4.65
N LYS A 67 -17.60 -21.49 -4.85
CA LYS A 67 -16.61 -21.61 -3.79
C LYS A 67 -15.52 -20.57 -3.94
N HIS A 68 -15.22 -19.87 -2.85
CA HIS A 68 -14.04 -19.01 -2.76
C HIS A 68 -12.77 -19.88 -2.94
N GLN A 69 -11.93 -19.48 -3.89
CA GLN A 69 -10.68 -20.15 -4.24
C GLN A 69 -9.45 -19.44 -3.68
N GLY A 70 -9.61 -18.21 -3.20
CA GLY A 70 -8.54 -17.34 -2.71
C GLY A 70 -8.59 -15.94 -3.32
N TYR A 71 -7.67 -15.11 -2.88
CA TYR A 71 -7.42 -13.77 -3.36
C TYR A 71 -6.22 -13.76 -4.28
N PHE A 72 -6.33 -13.06 -5.41
CA PHE A 72 -5.25 -12.91 -6.38
C PHE A 72 -4.90 -11.44 -6.52
N MET A 73 -3.62 -11.11 -6.38
CA MET A 73 -3.12 -9.75 -6.51
C MET A 73 -2.20 -9.63 -7.72
N PHE A 74 -2.54 -8.70 -8.60
CA PHE A 74 -1.76 -8.32 -9.78
C PHE A 74 -1.23 -6.90 -9.58
N ALA A 75 0.01 -6.64 -9.97
CA ALA A 75 0.61 -5.33 -9.73
C ALA A 75 1.68 -5.04 -10.78
N SER A 76 1.99 -3.76 -10.94
CA SER A 76 3.10 -3.28 -11.76
C SER A 76 4.41 -3.97 -11.36
N GLN A 77 5.12 -4.48 -12.37
CA GLN A 77 6.48 -5.01 -12.25
C GLN A 77 6.62 -6.15 -11.21
N GLY A 78 5.54 -6.87 -10.93
CA GLY A 78 5.54 -7.98 -9.99
C GLY A 78 6.32 -9.20 -10.47
N ARG A 79 6.68 -9.27 -11.75
CA ARG A 79 7.31 -10.43 -12.41
C ARG A 79 6.56 -11.72 -12.05
N GLY A 80 5.23 -11.65 -12.16
CA GLY A 80 4.29 -12.63 -11.67
C GLY A 80 3.15 -11.94 -10.92
N TYR A 81 2.51 -12.69 -10.02
CA TYR A 81 1.38 -12.22 -9.21
C TYR A 81 1.36 -12.98 -7.89
N TRP A 82 0.48 -12.61 -6.96
CA TRP A 82 0.40 -13.28 -5.66
C TRP A 82 -0.97 -13.91 -5.45
N VAL A 83 -0.98 -15.01 -4.70
CA VAL A 83 -2.20 -15.65 -4.20
C VAL A 83 -2.18 -15.70 -2.68
N SER A 84 -3.34 -15.51 -2.06
CA SER A 84 -3.54 -15.64 -0.62
C SER A 84 -4.88 -16.30 -0.32
N ASN A 85 -4.98 -17.03 0.78
CA ASN A 85 -6.26 -17.56 1.27
C ASN A 85 -6.85 -16.72 2.41
N ASP A 86 -6.08 -15.81 2.98
CA ASP A 86 -6.39 -15.08 4.22
C ASP A 86 -6.15 -13.56 4.13
N LEU A 87 -5.66 -13.04 2.99
CA LEU A 87 -5.17 -11.67 2.78
C LEU A 87 -3.90 -11.30 3.55
N ILE A 88 -3.33 -12.23 4.32
CA ILE A 88 -2.17 -12.00 5.20
C ILE A 88 -0.94 -12.66 4.60
N THR A 89 -1.05 -13.96 4.30
CA THR A 89 0.04 -14.78 3.77
C THR A 89 -0.09 -14.84 2.26
N TRP A 90 0.91 -14.30 1.57
CA TRP A 90 0.92 -14.21 0.11
C TRP A 90 2.01 -15.09 -0.47
N GLN A 91 1.65 -15.91 -1.45
CA GLN A 91 2.57 -16.71 -2.23
C GLN A 91 2.75 -16.10 -3.62
N HIS A 92 3.98 -15.86 -4.04
CA HIS A 92 4.28 -15.44 -5.42
C HIS A 92 4.09 -16.61 -6.38
N ILE A 93 3.31 -16.38 -7.43
CA ILE A 93 3.04 -17.31 -8.51
C ILE A 93 3.80 -16.85 -9.75
N GLN A 94 4.57 -17.80 -10.29
CA GLN A 94 5.26 -17.66 -11.55
C GLN A 94 4.37 -18.22 -12.68
N PRO A 95 3.95 -17.38 -13.64
CA PRO A 95 3.26 -17.83 -14.85
C PRO A 95 4.01 -18.94 -15.59
N THR A 96 3.28 -19.94 -16.09
CA THR A 96 3.85 -21.10 -16.82
C THR A 96 3.60 -21.06 -18.32
N GLY A 97 2.89 -20.04 -18.82
CA GLY A 97 2.49 -19.91 -20.22
C GLY A 97 2.56 -18.46 -20.69
N GLU A 98 1.55 -18.03 -21.44
CA GLU A 98 1.40 -16.64 -21.85
C GLU A 98 1.35 -15.72 -20.61
N TRP A 99 1.86 -14.50 -20.72
CA TRP A 99 1.83 -13.53 -19.61
C TRP A 99 1.62 -12.11 -20.16
N PRO A 100 0.70 -11.31 -19.60
CA PRO A 100 0.53 -9.92 -20.00
C PRO A 100 1.81 -9.11 -19.81
N VAL A 101 2.13 -8.33 -20.85
CA VAL A 101 3.18 -7.32 -20.86
C VAL A 101 2.58 -5.99 -21.33
N SER A 102 3.29 -4.89 -21.09
CA SER A 102 2.85 -3.56 -21.49
C SER A 102 3.65 -3.08 -22.71
N TYR A 103 2.99 -3.00 -23.87
CA TYR A 103 3.58 -2.62 -25.17
C TYR A 103 3.49 -1.13 -25.46
N PHE A 104 4.51 -0.61 -26.15
CA PHE A 104 4.53 0.75 -26.67
C PHE A 104 5.53 0.97 -27.82
N THR A 105 5.37 2.10 -28.50
CA THR A 105 6.35 2.64 -29.46
C THR A 105 7.02 3.88 -28.84
N PRO A 106 8.34 3.87 -28.55
CA PRO A 106 9.04 5.01 -28.00
C PRO A 106 9.13 6.17 -29.00
N SER A 107 9.07 7.40 -28.50
CA SER A 107 9.21 8.60 -29.33
C SER A 107 10.64 8.86 -29.81
N ASP A 108 11.66 8.35 -29.10
CA ASP A 108 13.09 8.46 -29.38
C ASP A 108 13.69 7.18 -29.99
N GLY A 109 12.85 6.17 -30.22
CA GLY A 109 13.19 4.93 -30.92
C GLY A 109 13.92 3.86 -30.10
N LYS A 110 14.29 4.13 -28.83
CA LYS A 110 14.80 3.14 -27.86
C LYS A 110 14.61 3.59 -26.41
N ASP A 111 13.97 2.76 -25.57
CA ASP A 111 14.04 2.89 -24.11
C ASP A 111 14.98 1.81 -23.53
N PRO A 112 16.10 2.16 -22.86
CA PRO A 112 17.03 1.17 -22.31
C PRO A 112 16.45 0.33 -21.16
N THR A 113 15.21 0.59 -20.75
CA THR A 113 14.48 -0.15 -19.72
C THR A 113 13.49 -1.17 -20.26
N THR A 114 13.34 -1.24 -21.59
CA THR A 114 12.39 -2.13 -22.25
C THR A 114 13.07 -3.30 -22.92
N GLU A 115 12.29 -4.32 -23.17
CA GLU A 115 12.64 -5.44 -24.03
C GLU A 115 11.99 -5.22 -25.40
N LYS A 116 12.47 -5.93 -26.43
CA LYS A 116 11.96 -5.81 -27.79
C LYS A 116 11.31 -7.12 -28.22
N ASP A 117 10.07 -7.03 -28.63
CA ASP A 117 9.34 -8.15 -29.21
C ASP A 117 9.90 -8.45 -30.61
N PRO A 118 10.42 -9.66 -30.86
CA PRO A 118 11.10 -9.98 -32.10
C PRO A 118 10.14 -10.08 -33.30
N GLU A 119 8.85 -10.32 -33.07
CA GLU A 119 7.86 -10.52 -34.13
C GLU A 119 7.21 -9.21 -34.56
N SER A 120 6.68 -8.46 -33.58
CA SER A 120 6.03 -7.16 -33.81
C SER A 120 7.02 -6.01 -33.92
N GLY A 121 8.23 -6.16 -33.35
CA GLY A 121 9.22 -5.09 -33.25
C GLY A 121 8.89 -4.03 -32.19
N LEU A 122 7.80 -4.18 -31.45
CA LEU A 122 7.38 -3.28 -30.38
C LEU A 122 8.28 -3.40 -29.16
N GLU A 123 8.38 -2.31 -28.39
CA GLU A 123 9.03 -2.35 -27.09
C GLU A 123 7.99 -2.69 -26.02
N TRP A 124 8.43 -3.42 -25.00
CA TRP A 124 7.56 -3.81 -23.91
C TRP A 124 8.29 -3.87 -22.56
N LYS A 125 7.49 -3.81 -21.49
CA LYS A 125 7.89 -4.07 -20.11
C LYS A 125 7.01 -5.16 -19.52
N ASP A 126 7.42 -5.73 -18.39
CA ASP A 126 6.48 -6.48 -17.55
C ASP A 126 5.23 -5.64 -17.27
N MET A 127 4.14 -6.29 -16.89
CA MET A 127 2.83 -5.68 -16.71
C MET A 127 2.90 -4.38 -15.89
N ILE A 128 2.25 -3.32 -16.40
CA ILE A 128 2.10 -2.02 -15.74
C ILE A 128 0.62 -1.73 -15.52
N ALA A 129 0.26 -1.34 -14.30
CA ALA A 129 -1.07 -0.95 -13.83
C ALA A 129 -2.17 -1.86 -14.39
N PRO A 130 -2.20 -3.13 -13.94
CA PRO A 130 -3.13 -4.11 -14.48
C PRO A 130 -4.58 -3.82 -14.11
N ALA A 131 -5.50 -4.05 -15.04
CA ALA A 131 -6.88 -4.36 -14.70
C ALA A 131 -7.02 -5.84 -14.37
N ALA A 132 -7.80 -6.17 -13.35
CA ALA A 132 -8.24 -7.54 -13.10
C ALA A 132 -9.74 -7.59 -12.76
N LEU A 133 -10.44 -8.61 -13.28
CA LEU A 133 -11.85 -8.84 -12.99
C LEU A 133 -12.13 -10.34 -12.83
N SER A 134 -12.75 -10.73 -11.72
CA SER A 134 -13.30 -12.08 -11.57
C SER A 134 -14.74 -12.14 -12.09
N LYS A 135 -15.02 -13.13 -12.95
CA LYS A 135 -16.35 -13.37 -13.53
C LYS A 135 -16.47 -14.83 -13.96
N ASP A 136 -17.60 -15.46 -13.65
CA ASP A 136 -17.99 -16.81 -14.10
C ASP A 136 -16.90 -17.88 -13.94
N GLY A 137 -16.26 -17.92 -12.77
CA GLY A 137 -15.20 -18.89 -12.51
C GLY A 137 -13.90 -18.63 -13.28
N LYS A 138 -13.70 -17.41 -13.79
CA LYS A 138 -12.49 -16.95 -14.47
C LYS A 138 -11.99 -15.62 -13.91
N ILE A 139 -10.69 -15.34 -14.10
CA ILE A 139 -10.09 -14.03 -13.92
C ILE A 139 -9.65 -13.52 -15.28
N TYR A 140 -10.01 -12.28 -15.59
CA TYR A 140 -9.60 -11.56 -16.80
C TYR A 140 -8.56 -10.50 -16.44
N LEU A 141 -7.50 -10.38 -17.25
CA LEU A 141 -6.43 -9.40 -17.05
C LEU A 141 -6.20 -8.55 -18.30
N LEU A 142 -5.92 -7.27 -18.07
CA LEU A 142 -5.54 -6.32 -19.12
C LEU A 142 -4.43 -5.40 -18.60
N SER A 143 -3.33 -5.28 -19.35
CA SER A 143 -2.20 -4.41 -18.99
C SER A 143 -2.29 -3.04 -19.68
N SER A 144 -1.56 -2.06 -19.14
CA SER A 144 -1.38 -0.77 -19.81
C SER A 144 -0.70 -0.91 -21.17
N ASN A 145 -1.22 -0.23 -22.20
CA ASN A 145 -0.66 -0.25 -23.55
C ASN A 145 -0.78 1.12 -24.24
N ARG A 146 0.27 1.54 -24.98
CA ARG A 146 0.23 2.80 -25.76
C ARG A 146 -0.26 2.56 -27.17
N LYS A 147 -0.76 3.62 -27.81
CA LYS A 147 -1.18 3.58 -29.22
C LYS A 147 -0.15 2.88 -30.10
N GLY A 148 -0.58 1.86 -30.83
CA GLY A 148 0.28 1.05 -31.70
C GLY A 148 0.79 -0.24 -31.03
N GLY A 149 0.63 -0.37 -29.71
CA GLY A 149 0.81 -1.61 -28.96
C GLY A 149 -0.42 -2.54 -29.04
N LEU A 150 -0.24 -3.81 -28.67
CA LEU A 150 -1.31 -4.81 -28.59
C LEU A 150 -2.14 -4.61 -27.31
N THR A 151 -3.47 -4.63 -27.42
CA THR A 151 -4.39 -4.57 -26.26
C THR A 151 -4.99 -5.95 -26.02
N THR A 152 -4.15 -6.89 -25.59
CA THR A 152 -4.53 -8.29 -25.41
C THR A 152 -5.27 -8.49 -24.08
N LEU A 153 -6.45 -9.10 -24.13
CA LEU A 153 -7.18 -9.51 -22.94
C LEU A 153 -6.77 -10.94 -22.58
N PHE A 154 -6.28 -11.15 -21.37
CA PHE A 154 -5.89 -12.47 -20.87
C PHE A 154 -6.98 -13.05 -19.97
N VAL A 155 -7.02 -14.38 -19.86
CA VAL A 155 -7.97 -15.09 -19.00
C VAL A 155 -7.31 -16.32 -18.37
N SER A 156 -7.77 -16.66 -17.17
CA SER A 156 -7.48 -17.93 -16.52
C SER A 156 -8.69 -18.42 -15.74
N ASP A 157 -8.95 -19.73 -15.77
CA ASP A 157 -9.86 -20.40 -14.84
C ASP A 157 -9.15 -21.28 -13.81
N ASP A 158 -7.81 -21.26 -13.82
CA ASP A 158 -6.93 -21.93 -12.89
C ASP A 158 -5.71 -21.02 -12.58
N PRO A 159 -5.96 -19.81 -12.03
CA PRO A 159 -4.91 -18.85 -11.75
C PRO A 159 -3.94 -19.34 -10.67
N ALA A 160 -4.29 -20.32 -9.85
CA ALA A 160 -3.34 -20.88 -8.87
C ALA A 160 -2.20 -21.68 -9.54
N SER A 161 -2.42 -22.24 -10.75
CA SER A 161 -1.39 -23.04 -11.43
C SER A 161 -0.43 -22.23 -12.31
N GLY A 162 -0.60 -20.90 -12.40
CA GLY A 162 0.24 -20.08 -13.27
C GLY A 162 -0.22 -20.02 -14.74
N LYS A 163 -1.31 -20.68 -15.12
CA LYS A 163 -1.76 -20.77 -16.52
C LYS A 163 -2.61 -19.57 -16.92
N TRP A 164 -2.24 -18.97 -18.04
CA TRP A 164 -2.96 -17.87 -18.67
C TRP A 164 -3.07 -18.10 -20.18
N GLU A 165 -4.19 -17.65 -20.74
CA GLU A 165 -4.50 -17.73 -22.16
C GLU A 165 -4.97 -16.36 -22.66
N LYS A 166 -4.90 -16.15 -23.98
CA LYS A 166 -5.45 -14.95 -24.63
C LYS A 166 -6.95 -15.18 -24.83
N ALA A 167 -7.78 -14.38 -24.17
CA ALA A 167 -9.21 -14.32 -24.43
C ALA A 167 -9.51 -13.55 -25.73
N ASP A 168 -8.76 -12.47 -25.96
CA ASP A 168 -8.77 -11.72 -27.22
C ASP A 168 -7.36 -11.17 -27.48
N GLU A 169 -6.88 -11.29 -28.72
CA GLU A 169 -5.53 -10.84 -29.08
C GLU A 169 -5.38 -9.32 -29.10
N ASN A 170 -6.45 -8.58 -29.44
CA ASN A 170 -6.37 -7.13 -29.57
C ASN A 170 -7.77 -6.47 -29.58
N LEU A 171 -8.12 -5.87 -28.45
CA LEU A 171 -9.34 -5.08 -28.28
C LEU A 171 -9.37 -3.79 -29.12
N GLY A 172 -8.23 -3.40 -29.69
CA GLY A 172 -8.06 -2.19 -30.48
C GLY A 172 -8.03 -0.91 -29.65
N TYR A 173 -8.25 0.22 -30.31
CA TYR A 173 -8.29 1.54 -29.66
C TYR A 173 -9.48 2.35 -30.19
N PRO A 174 -10.06 3.24 -29.37
CA PRO A 174 -11.14 4.09 -29.83
C PRO A 174 -10.67 5.04 -30.93
N VAL A 175 -11.60 5.50 -31.78
CA VAL A 175 -11.34 6.55 -32.77
C VAL A 175 -11.30 7.91 -32.07
N VAL A 176 -12.25 8.12 -31.15
CA VAL A 176 -12.41 9.32 -30.31
C VAL A 176 -12.13 8.93 -28.86
N GLY A 177 -11.11 9.54 -28.26
CA GLY A 177 -10.63 9.22 -26.91
C GLY A 177 -9.11 9.17 -26.85
N ASP A 178 -8.56 9.00 -25.64
CA ASP A 178 -7.15 8.68 -25.48
C ASP A 178 -6.87 7.28 -26.07
N LYS A 179 -5.83 7.19 -26.90
CA LYS A 179 -5.40 5.97 -27.56
C LYS A 179 -4.22 5.31 -26.83
N ASN A 180 -3.85 5.83 -25.67
CA ASN A 180 -2.99 5.15 -24.72
C ASN A 180 -3.91 4.55 -23.67
N LEU A 181 -4.21 3.26 -23.80
CA LEU A 181 -4.98 2.51 -22.82
C LEU A 181 -4.10 2.27 -21.59
N TRP A 182 -3.76 3.35 -20.90
CA TRP A 182 -2.87 3.40 -19.75
C TRP A 182 -3.69 3.36 -18.48
N ASP A 183 -3.27 2.54 -17.52
CA ASP A 183 -3.97 2.24 -16.28
C ASP A 183 -5.41 1.77 -16.52
N PRO A 184 -5.62 0.67 -17.28
CA PRO A 184 -6.94 0.17 -17.55
C PRO A 184 -7.64 -0.35 -16.27
N ALA A 185 -8.96 -0.25 -16.26
CA ALA A 185 -9.83 -1.06 -15.42
C ALA A 185 -10.96 -1.70 -16.22
N LEU A 186 -11.43 -2.86 -15.76
CA LEU A 186 -12.49 -3.63 -16.37
C LEU A 186 -13.73 -3.67 -15.49
N TYR A 187 -14.90 -3.64 -16.11
CA TYR A 187 -16.17 -3.85 -15.44
C TYR A 187 -17.12 -4.63 -16.34
N HIS A 188 -18.00 -5.43 -15.73
CA HIS A 188 -18.97 -6.24 -16.45
C HIS A 188 -20.32 -6.28 -15.72
N GLU A 189 -21.42 -6.06 -16.45
CA GLU A 189 -22.78 -6.30 -15.98
C GLU A 189 -23.72 -6.71 -17.12
N ASN A 190 -24.70 -7.60 -16.86
CA ASN A 190 -25.76 -7.98 -17.81
C ASN A 190 -25.26 -8.25 -19.25
N ASP A 191 -24.16 -9.00 -19.40
CA ASP A 191 -23.45 -9.33 -20.65
C ASP A 191 -22.64 -8.20 -21.31
N GLN A 192 -22.63 -6.99 -20.74
CA GLN A 192 -21.88 -5.85 -21.26
C GLN A 192 -20.56 -5.66 -20.52
N TRP A 193 -19.48 -5.64 -21.29
CA TRP A 193 -18.15 -5.24 -20.82
C TRP A 193 -17.92 -3.74 -20.96
N TYR A 194 -17.15 -3.20 -20.03
CA TYR A 194 -16.69 -1.81 -20.01
C TYR A 194 -15.20 -1.77 -19.69
N VAL A 195 -14.52 -0.79 -20.27
CA VAL A 195 -13.14 -0.44 -19.94
C VAL A 195 -13.04 1.03 -19.60
N TYR A 196 -12.24 1.33 -18.59
CA TYR A 196 -11.89 2.67 -18.14
C TYR A 196 -10.37 2.82 -18.21
N TRP A 197 -9.86 3.99 -18.52
CA TRP A 197 -8.40 4.22 -18.57
C TRP A 197 -8.06 5.71 -18.54
N GLY A 198 -6.78 5.99 -18.32
CA GLY A 198 -6.17 7.30 -18.44
C GLY A 198 -5.12 7.51 -17.37
N SER A 199 -4.04 8.22 -17.75
CA SER A 199 -3.09 8.82 -16.81
C SER A 199 -2.62 10.13 -17.43
N SER A 200 -3.07 11.25 -16.88
CA SER A 200 -2.79 12.56 -17.48
C SER A 200 -2.97 13.71 -16.51
N ASN A 201 -2.21 14.78 -16.74
CA ASN A 201 -2.45 16.10 -16.16
C ASN A 201 -3.13 17.08 -17.13
N LEU A 202 -3.56 16.59 -18.30
CA LEU A 202 -4.19 17.39 -19.36
C LEU A 202 -5.53 16.80 -19.81
N PHE A 203 -5.62 15.47 -19.91
CA PHE A 203 -6.79 14.77 -20.41
C PHE A 203 -7.59 14.16 -19.26
N PRO A 204 -8.92 14.02 -19.40
CA PRO A 204 -9.73 13.34 -18.42
C PRO A 204 -9.45 11.83 -18.45
N LEU A 205 -9.98 11.11 -17.45
CA LEU A 205 -10.20 9.68 -17.57
C LEU A 205 -11.26 9.40 -18.64
N TRP A 206 -11.15 8.24 -19.26
CA TRP A 206 -12.03 7.80 -20.34
C TRP A 206 -12.74 6.51 -19.95
N GLY A 207 -13.93 6.30 -20.54
CA GLY A 207 -14.65 5.03 -20.44
C GLY A 207 -15.34 4.67 -21.74
N ALA A 208 -15.36 3.39 -22.06
CA ALA A 208 -16.00 2.84 -23.24
C ALA A 208 -16.64 1.48 -22.94
N LYS A 209 -17.59 1.09 -23.78
CA LYS A 209 -18.05 -0.29 -23.85
C LYS A 209 -17.00 -1.12 -24.61
N ILE A 210 -16.91 -2.40 -24.28
CA ILE A 210 -16.31 -3.41 -25.16
C ILE A 210 -17.47 -4.20 -25.79
N ASN A 211 -17.52 -4.21 -27.11
CA ASN A 211 -18.57 -4.84 -27.90
C ASN A 211 -18.02 -6.09 -28.58
N GLU A 212 -18.88 -7.07 -28.86
CA GLU A 212 -18.53 -8.23 -29.67
C GLU A 212 -18.83 -7.96 -31.16
N ASN A 213 -17.93 -8.39 -32.03
CA ASN A 213 -18.11 -8.38 -33.48
C ASN A 213 -17.61 -9.70 -34.12
N LYS A 214 -17.62 -9.78 -35.46
CA LYS A 214 -17.21 -11.00 -36.20
C LYS A 214 -15.74 -11.41 -36.00
N LYS A 215 -14.90 -10.55 -35.42
CA LYS A 215 -13.47 -10.74 -35.23
C LYS A 215 -13.07 -10.93 -33.75
N GLY A 216 -14.01 -10.83 -32.82
CA GLY A 216 -13.75 -10.88 -31.38
C GLY A 216 -14.35 -9.67 -30.65
N LEU A 217 -13.71 -9.30 -29.55
CA LEU A 217 -14.06 -8.15 -28.73
C LEU A 217 -13.38 -6.88 -29.27
N GLU A 218 -14.10 -5.75 -29.27
CA GLU A 218 -13.54 -4.45 -29.65
C GLU A 218 -13.98 -3.33 -28.70
N ILE A 219 -13.05 -2.44 -28.35
CA ILE A 219 -13.38 -1.20 -27.64
C ILE A 219 -14.23 -0.31 -28.56
N ASP A 220 -15.32 0.23 -28.03
CA ASP A 220 -16.20 1.13 -28.76
C ASP A 220 -15.41 2.30 -29.37
N ARG A 221 -15.75 2.66 -30.61
CA ARG A 221 -15.06 3.70 -31.38
C ARG A 221 -15.16 5.08 -30.70
N PHE A 222 -16.18 5.29 -29.87
CA PHE A 222 -16.44 6.56 -29.19
C PHE A 222 -16.35 6.42 -27.67
N ALA A 223 -15.14 6.63 -27.14
CA ALA A 223 -14.93 6.74 -25.71
C ALA A 223 -15.58 8.01 -25.16
N LYS A 224 -16.12 7.92 -23.93
CA LYS A 224 -16.66 9.07 -23.21
C LYS A 224 -15.59 9.63 -22.26
N PRO A 225 -15.37 10.95 -22.22
CA PRO A 225 -14.63 11.57 -21.13
C PRO A 225 -15.47 11.46 -19.85
N LEU A 226 -14.83 11.09 -18.74
CA LEU A 226 -15.52 10.83 -17.47
C LEU A 226 -15.25 11.92 -16.43
N LEU A 227 -13.99 12.13 -16.05
CA LEU A 227 -13.63 13.09 -15.02
C LEU A 227 -12.22 13.63 -15.23
N ALA A 228 -11.98 14.84 -14.71
CA ALA A 228 -10.67 15.45 -14.54
C ALA A 228 -10.60 16.02 -13.10
N MET A 229 -9.39 16.33 -12.64
CA MET A 229 -9.18 16.93 -11.32
C MET A 229 -9.39 18.45 -11.36
N HIS A 230 -9.90 18.98 -10.26
CA HIS A 230 -10.17 20.39 -9.96
C HIS A 230 -9.40 20.83 -8.70
N PRO A 231 -8.06 20.92 -8.75
CA PRO A 231 -7.22 21.26 -7.59
C PRO A 231 -7.50 22.65 -7.01
N ASP A 232 -8.15 23.54 -7.77
CA ASP A 232 -8.65 24.85 -7.33
C ASP A 232 -9.84 24.74 -6.36
N VAL A 233 -10.58 23.64 -6.40
CA VAL A 233 -11.72 23.34 -5.53
C VAL A 233 -11.37 22.30 -4.48
N HIS A 234 -10.72 21.21 -4.89
CA HIS A 234 -10.43 20.06 -4.05
C HIS A 234 -8.96 20.08 -3.60
N GLY A 235 -8.71 20.32 -2.31
CA GLY A 235 -7.37 20.56 -1.79
C GLY A 235 -6.43 19.36 -1.95
N TRP A 236 -6.95 18.14 -1.77
CA TRP A 236 -6.15 16.92 -1.87
C TRP A 236 -5.69 16.62 -3.30
N GLU A 237 -6.34 17.22 -4.29
CA GLU A 237 -5.98 17.10 -5.69
C GLU A 237 -4.78 17.96 -6.08
N ARG A 238 -4.14 18.67 -5.13
CA ARG A 238 -2.91 19.42 -5.36
C ARG A 238 -1.67 18.55 -5.21
N MET A 239 -0.76 18.65 -6.18
CA MET A 239 0.49 17.90 -6.26
C MET A 239 1.46 18.14 -5.10
N GLY A 240 2.46 17.25 -5.03
CA GLY A 240 3.67 17.42 -4.24
C GLY A 240 3.50 17.05 -2.77
N PHE A 241 4.64 16.98 -2.08
CA PHE A 241 4.69 16.69 -0.65
C PHE A 241 3.76 17.64 0.10
N ASP A 242 2.87 17.11 0.95
CA ASP A 242 1.85 17.87 1.69
C ASP A 242 1.03 18.85 0.81
N HIS A 243 0.76 18.50 -0.45
CA HIS A 243 -0.05 19.30 -1.38
C HIS A 243 0.53 20.70 -1.65
N THR A 244 1.85 20.84 -1.63
CA THR A 244 2.57 22.11 -1.72
C THR A 244 2.95 22.53 -3.16
N SER A 245 2.90 21.61 -4.12
CA SER A 245 3.39 21.85 -5.48
C SER A 245 2.38 22.63 -6.31
N PRO A 246 2.82 23.62 -7.12
CA PRO A 246 1.95 24.35 -8.03
C PRO A 246 1.69 23.59 -9.35
N HIS A 247 2.28 22.42 -9.54
CA HIS A 247 2.11 21.63 -10.76
C HIS A 247 0.68 21.09 -10.88
N ALA A 248 0.19 21.01 -12.12
CA ALA A 248 -1.09 20.38 -12.41
C ALA A 248 -1.06 18.90 -11.99
N PRO A 249 -2.13 18.39 -11.35
CA PRO A 249 -2.19 17.01 -10.90
C PRO A 249 -2.38 16.03 -12.04
N TYR A 250 -1.92 14.82 -11.81
CA TYR A 250 -2.19 13.65 -12.62
C TYR A 250 -3.43 12.93 -12.06
N VAL A 251 -4.43 12.76 -12.92
CA VAL A 251 -5.54 11.85 -12.71
C VAL A 251 -5.21 10.53 -13.38
N GLU A 252 -5.33 9.42 -12.64
CA GLU A 252 -5.04 8.09 -13.19
C GLU A 252 -5.79 6.94 -12.49
N GLY A 253 -5.46 5.70 -12.83
CA GLY A 253 -5.96 4.49 -12.14
C GLY A 253 -7.48 4.43 -11.91
N PRO A 254 -8.33 4.56 -12.95
CA PRO A 254 -9.77 4.40 -12.78
C PRO A 254 -10.12 3.02 -12.24
N GLU A 255 -11.18 2.92 -11.45
CA GLU A 255 -11.78 1.64 -11.05
C GLU A 255 -13.30 1.80 -10.95
N MET A 256 -14.05 0.73 -11.24
CA MET A 256 -15.52 0.75 -11.15
C MET A 256 -16.03 -0.33 -10.20
N LEU A 257 -16.67 0.11 -9.12
CA LEU A 257 -17.43 -0.75 -8.22
C LEU A 257 -18.92 -0.43 -8.32
N LYS A 258 -19.78 -1.46 -8.35
CA LYS A 258 -21.22 -1.31 -8.13
C LYS A 258 -21.59 -1.79 -6.73
N SER A 259 -22.34 -0.96 -5.99
CA SER A 259 -22.93 -1.34 -4.70
C SER A 259 -24.39 -0.88 -4.66
N GLY A 260 -25.31 -1.84 -4.63
CA GLY A 260 -26.74 -1.59 -4.84
C GLY A 260 -26.99 -0.92 -6.19
N ASP A 261 -27.72 0.21 -6.17
CA ASP A 261 -28.05 1.01 -7.36
C ASP A 261 -27.06 2.17 -7.61
N THR A 262 -25.87 2.12 -7.01
CA THR A 262 -24.86 3.17 -7.14
C THR A 262 -23.57 2.60 -7.72
N TYR A 263 -23.03 3.32 -8.71
CA TYR A 263 -21.72 3.07 -9.31
C TYR A 263 -20.72 4.03 -8.68
N TYR A 264 -19.58 3.49 -8.24
CA TYR A 264 -18.46 4.21 -7.63
C TYR A 264 -17.30 4.13 -8.61
N LEU A 265 -17.05 5.24 -9.31
CA LEU A 265 -15.88 5.40 -10.16
C LEU A 265 -14.77 6.01 -9.31
N SER A 266 -13.76 5.22 -8.92
CA SER A 266 -12.58 5.77 -8.26
C SER A 266 -11.51 6.16 -9.26
N TYR A 267 -10.60 7.02 -8.82
CA TYR A 267 -9.41 7.46 -9.53
C TYR A 267 -8.30 7.77 -8.55
N ALA A 268 -7.05 7.60 -8.96
CA ALA A 268 -5.88 7.95 -8.19
C ALA A 268 -5.38 9.36 -8.53
N GLY A 269 -4.75 10.00 -7.54
CA GLY A 269 -4.12 11.30 -7.68
C GLY A 269 -3.48 11.77 -6.36
N PRO A 270 -2.91 12.97 -6.31
CA PRO A 270 -2.63 13.86 -7.45
C PRO A 270 -1.34 13.49 -8.20
N GLY A 271 -0.48 12.68 -7.62
CA GLY A 271 0.76 12.20 -8.23
C GLY A 271 1.49 11.23 -7.31
N THR A 272 2.24 10.29 -7.90
CA THR A 272 2.89 9.18 -7.20
C THR A 272 4.21 9.56 -6.51
N ASP A 273 4.63 10.83 -6.60
CA ASP A 273 5.94 11.35 -6.22
C ASP A 273 5.99 12.00 -4.83
N GLY A 274 5.14 11.58 -3.90
CA GLY A 274 5.11 12.13 -2.55
C GLY A 274 4.20 11.39 -1.57
N ASN A 275 4.02 11.99 -0.40
CA ASN A 275 3.35 11.34 0.74
C ASN A 275 1.82 11.32 0.65
N VAL A 276 1.23 12.11 -0.25
CA VAL A 276 -0.23 12.36 -0.27
C VAL A 276 -0.99 11.60 -1.37
N TYR A 277 -0.32 10.70 -2.09
CA TYR A 277 -0.97 9.93 -3.15
C TYR A 277 -2.13 9.09 -2.59
N GLY A 278 -3.31 9.18 -3.19
CA GLY A 278 -4.53 8.57 -2.70
C GLY A 278 -5.59 8.46 -3.79
N ASP A 279 -6.74 7.91 -3.44
CA ASP A 279 -7.85 7.72 -4.37
C ASP A 279 -9.02 8.63 -4.02
N GLY A 280 -9.69 9.16 -5.04
CA GLY A 280 -10.97 9.84 -4.93
C GLY A 280 -12.08 9.02 -5.57
N ILE A 281 -13.34 9.38 -5.30
CA ILE A 281 -14.53 8.72 -5.83
C ILE A 281 -15.50 9.74 -6.40
N TYR A 282 -16.06 9.38 -7.56
CA TYR A 282 -17.33 9.92 -8.03
C TYR A 282 -18.40 8.83 -8.02
N THR A 283 -19.65 9.23 -7.75
CA THR A 283 -20.80 8.32 -7.74
C THR A 283 -21.75 8.60 -8.91
N GLY A 284 -22.40 7.56 -9.42
CA GLY A 284 -23.31 7.66 -10.57
C GLY A 284 -24.40 6.59 -10.56
N LYS A 285 -25.30 6.69 -11.55
CA LYS A 285 -26.43 5.75 -11.76
C LYS A 285 -26.30 4.89 -13.02
N SER A 286 -25.19 5.02 -13.74
CA SER A 286 -24.84 4.13 -14.85
C SER A 286 -23.32 3.92 -14.92
N PRO A 287 -22.84 2.84 -15.54
CA PRO A 287 -21.40 2.56 -15.67
C PRO A 287 -20.61 3.67 -16.39
N LEU A 288 -21.27 4.49 -17.22
CA LEU A 288 -20.62 5.59 -17.97
C LEU A 288 -21.18 6.97 -17.59
N GLY A 289 -21.68 7.09 -16.35
CA GLY A 289 -22.14 8.35 -15.78
C GLY A 289 -23.56 8.79 -16.19
N PRO A 290 -23.93 10.07 -15.97
CA PRO A 290 -23.10 11.11 -15.38
C PRO A 290 -22.68 10.78 -13.93
N PHE A 291 -21.54 11.32 -13.54
CA PHE A 291 -20.90 11.10 -12.25
C PHE A 291 -20.91 12.39 -11.41
N THR A 292 -20.99 12.26 -10.09
CA THR A 292 -20.99 13.35 -9.11
C THR A 292 -19.91 13.11 -8.08
N TYR A 293 -19.13 14.15 -7.75
CA TYR A 293 -18.07 14.07 -6.75
C TYR A 293 -18.62 13.60 -5.41
N GLN A 294 -17.98 12.62 -4.77
CA GLN A 294 -18.32 12.23 -3.40
C GLN A 294 -17.87 13.32 -2.42
N SER A 295 -18.75 13.75 -1.51
CA SER A 295 -18.48 14.86 -0.58
C SER A 295 -17.30 14.62 0.38
N HIS A 296 -16.95 13.36 0.65
CA HIS A 296 -15.79 12.99 1.46
C HIS A 296 -14.72 12.31 0.60
N ASN A 297 -13.94 13.12 -0.11
CA ASN A 297 -12.72 12.68 -0.78
C ASN A 297 -11.48 13.28 -0.09
N PRO A 298 -10.31 12.63 -0.21
CA PRO A 298 -10.09 11.34 -0.86
C PRO A 298 -10.62 10.16 -0.01
N VAL A 299 -10.91 9.01 -0.64
CA VAL A 299 -11.35 7.78 0.05
C VAL A 299 -10.18 7.09 0.78
N THR A 300 -8.99 7.07 0.18
CA THR A 300 -7.74 6.61 0.81
C THR A 300 -6.81 7.81 1.04
N TYR A 301 -6.30 7.95 2.26
CA TYR A 301 -5.42 9.07 2.62
C TYR A 301 -4.48 8.71 3.76
N LYS A 302 -3.17 8.62 3.48
CA LYS A 302 -2.14 8.26 4.46
C LYS A 302 -0.91 9.18 4.32
N PRO A 303 -0.98 10.44 4.76
CA PRO A 303 0.07 11.43 4.51
C PRO A 303 1.27 11.37 5.49
N GLY A 304 1.17 10.67 6.61
CA GLY A 304 2.23 10.60 7.64
C GLY A 304 2.28 9.23 8.31
N GLY A 305 3.36 8.92 9.03
CA GLY A 305 3.68 7.60 9.61
C GLY A 305 4.89 6.95 8.92
N TYR A 306 5.00 5.63 8.95
CA TYR A 306 6.05 4.88 8.24
C TYR A 306 5.77 4.75 6.75
N VAL A 307 4.56 4.31 6.39
CA VAL A 307 4.10 4.26 4.98
C VAL A 307 3.37 5.54 4.63
N HIS A 308 3.68 6.09 3.45
CA HIS A 308 3.05 7.30 2.93
C HIS A 308 2.36 7.05 1.60
N GLY A 309 1.12 7.53 1.45
CA GLY A 309 0.28 7.31 0.29
C GLY A 309 -0.39 5.93 0.28
N ALA A 310 -1.53 5.88 -0.42
CA ALA A 310 -2.34 4.68 -0.64
C ALA A 310 -3.23 4.88 -1.89
N GLY A 311 -2.62 5.35 -2.99
CA GLY A 311 -3.32 5.61 -4.25
C GLY A 311 -3.07 4.53 -5.30
N HIS A 312 -3.93 4.47 -6.32
CA HIS A 312 -3.84 3.52 -7.44
C HIS A 312 -3.88 2.08 -6.95
N GLY A 313 -5.00 1.70 -6.35
CA GLY A 313 -5.35 0.31 -6.17
C GLY A 313 -6.79 0.08 -6.59
N ASN A 314 -7.44 -0.91 -5.99
CA ASN A 314 -8.83 -1.23 -6.27
C ASN A 314 -9.62 -1.53 -5.00
N THR A 315 -10.93 -1.52 -5.14
CA THR A 315 -11.90 -1.89 -4.14
C THR A 315 -12.32 -3.34 -4.35
N PHE A 316 -12.24 -4.16 -3.31
CA PHE A 316 -12.69 -5.54 -3.38
C PHE A 316 -13.43 -5.95 -2.11
N ARG A 317 -14.11 -7.10 -2.19
CA ARG A 317 -14.76 -7.72 -1.04
C ARG A 317 -14.00 -8.97 -0.63
N ASP A 318 -13.77 -9.13 0.66
CA ASP A 318 -13.27 -10.39 1.20
C ASP A 318 -14.37 -11.48 1.23
N ALA A 319 -14.00 -12.69 1.64
CA ALA A 319 -14.90 -13.83 1.78
C ALA A 319 -16.02 -13.62 2.80
N PHE A 320 -15.91 -12.62 3.69
CA PHE A 320 -16.91 -12.23 4.69
C PHE A 320 -17.77 -11.05 4.23
N GLY A 321 -17.48 -10.49 3.05
CA GLY A 321 -18.18 -9.35 2.46
C GLY A 321 -17.72 -7.99 2.98
N ASN A 322 -16.62 -7.93 3.74
CA ASN A 322 -15.99 -6.66 4.14
C ASN A 322 -15.38 -5.98 2.92
N ILE A 323 -15.33 -4.64 2.93
CA ILE A 323 -14.78 -3.87 1.82
C ILE A 323 -13.32 -3.53 2.12
N TRP A 324 -12.45 -3.73 1.15
CA TRP A 324 -11.04 -3.40 1.25
C TRP A 324 -10.65 -2.49 0.10
N ARG A 325 -9.67 -1.62 0.33
CA ARG A 325 -8.97 -0.92 -0.75
C ARG A 325 -7.50 -1.27 -0.71
N SER A 326 -6.96 -1.73 -1.83
CA SER A 326 -5.52 -1.78 -2.03
C SER A 326 -5.00 -0.40 -2.46
N GLY A 327 -3.68 -0.21 -2.41
CA GLY A 327 -3.04 0.99 -2.95
C GLY A 327 -1.53 0.90 -2.95
N SER A 328 -0.90 1.90 -3.55
CA SER A 328 0.55 2.08 -3.60
C SER A 328 0.99 3.11 -2.56
N ASN A 329 2.01 2.78 -1.78
CA ASN A 329 2.70 3.74 -0.92
C ASN A 329 4.04 4.15 -1.54
N TRP A 330 4.37 5.43 -1.39
CA TRP A 330 5.62 6.03 -1.82
C TRP A 330 6.77 5.65 -0.88
N TYR A 331 7.84 5.12 -1.47
CA TYR A 331 9.08 4.77 -0.78
C TYR A 331 10.18 5.78 -1.10
N GLY A 332 10.48 5.97 -2.38
CA GLY A 332 11.26 7.11 -2.87
C GLY A 332 12.76 7.12 -2.52
N VAL A 333 13.45 5.98 -2.50
CA VAL A 333 14.87 5.91 -2.10
C VAL A 333 15.83 6.03 -3.28
N ASN A 334 15.71 5.10 -4.23
CA ASN A 334 16.59 5.00 -5.39
C ASN A 334 16.14 5.94 -6.52
N TRP A 335 14.82 6.16 -6.59
CA TRP A 335 14.17 7.04 -7.55
C TRP A 335 12.75 7.38 -7.08
N VAL A 336 12.12 8.35 -7.76
CA VAL A 336 10.87 8.94 -7.30
C VAL A 336 9.67 7.99 -7.27
N PHE A 337 9.60 6.99 -8.15
CA PHE A 337 8.46 6.06 -8.25
C PHE A 337 8.68 4.71 -7.57
N GLU A 338 9.69 4.62 -6.70
CA GLU A 338 9.88 3.44 -5.85
C GLU A 338 8.74 3.32 -4.85
N ARG A 339 8.04 2.17 -4.90
CA ARG A 339 6.76 1.96 -4.22
C ARG A 339 6.67 0.56 -3.60
N ARG A 340 5.77 0.43 -2.63
CA ARG A 340 5.29 -0.83 -2.05
C ARG A 340 3.76 -0.83 -2.08
N ASN A 341 3.16 -1.97 -1.73
CA ASN A 341 1.71 -2.13 -1.72
C ASN A 341 1.16 -2.06 -0.29
N VAL A 342 -0.07 -1.54 -0.16
CA VAL A 342 -0.84 -1.49 1.08
C VAL A 342 -2.26 -2.00 0.87
N ILE A 343 -2.90 -2.47 1.95
CA ILE A 343 -4.34 -2.70 2.02
C ILE A 343 -4.93 -1.95 3.21
N LEU A 344 -6.11 -1.34 3.00
CA LEU A 344 -6.83 -0.56 3.98
C LEU A 344 -8.27 -1.09 4.14
N PRO A 345 -8.71 -1.37 5.38
CA PRO A 345 -10.10 -1.73 5.63
C PRO A 345 -10.99 -0.52 5.34
N SER A 346 -12.13 -0.77 4.71
CA SER A 346 -12.98 0.25 4.10
C SER A 346 -14.46 -0.06 4.31
N ALA A 347 -15.31 0.95 4.20
CA ALA A 347 -16.74 0.77 4.29
C ALA A 347 -17.48 1.78 3.42
N ILE A 348 -18.76 1.50 3.16
CA ILE A 348 -19.73 2.47 2.63
C ILE A 348 -20.69 2.75 3.77
N ASP A 349 -20.76 4.01 4.21
CA ASP A 349 -21.65 4.40 5.30
C ASP A 349 -23.12 4.48 4.86
N ALA A 350 -24.01 4.83 5.81
CA ALA A 350 -25.44 4.92 5.56
C ALA A 350 -25.85 6.00 4.55
N ASP A 351 -24.99 7.01 4.31
CA ASP A 351 -25.21 8.08 3.33
C ASP A 351 -24.62 7.73 1.95
N GLY A 352 -24.01 6.55 1.81
CA GLY A 352 -23.37 6.10 0.58
C GLY A 352 -21.96 6.66 0.40
N ILE A 353 -21.32 7.18 1.46
CA ILE A 353 -19.93 7.64 1.43
C ILE A 353 -19.02 6.43 1.61
N MET A 354 -18.19 6.16 0.62
CA MET A 354 -17.09 5.20 0.77
C MET A 354 -15.90 5.87 1.47
N TYR A 355 -15.32 5.20 2.45
CA TYR A 355 -14.13 5.65 3.16
C TYR A 355 -13.21 4.47 3.51
N SER A 356 -11.92 4.74 3.68
CA SER A 356 -10.93 3.79 4.19
C SER A 356 -10.35 4.27 5.51
N SER A 357 -10.08 3.35 6.44
CA SER A 357 -9.34 3.69 7.65
C SER A 357 -7.84 3.63 7.40
N ALA A 358 -7.19 4.77 7.58
CA ALA A 358 -5.73 4.90 7.59
C ALA A 358 -5.15 5.01 9.02
N ARG A 359 -6.00 4.81 10.05
CA ARG A 359 -5.62 4.95 11.46
C ARG A 359 -4.64 3.85 11.84
N PHE A 360 -3.40 4.22 12.17
CA PHE A 360 -2.35 3.25 12.47
C PHE A 360 -2.20 2.18 11.37
N ALA A 361 -2.40 2.54 10.10
CA ALA A 361 -2.42 1.58 8.99
C ALA A 361 -1.09 0.84 8.77
N ASP A 362 0.01 1.36 9.31
CA ASP A 362 1.35 0.78 9.36
C ASP A 362 1.71 0.18 10.73
N PHE A 363 0.71 -0.07 11.58
CA PHE A 363 0.82 -0.86 12.80
C PHE A 363 -0.01 -2.14 12.63
N PRO A 364 0.23 -3.18 13.44
CA PRO A 364 -0.53 -4.42 13.38
C PRO A 364 -2.05 -4.21 13.47
N GLN A 365 -2.76 -4.79 12.52
CA GLN A 365 -4.22 -4.84 12.43
C GLN A 365 -4.68 -6.29 12.50
N PHE A 366 -5.80 -6.57 13.15
CA PHE A 366 -6.46 -7.86 13.09
C PHE A 366 -6.95 -8.14 11.67
N ALA A 367 -6.67 -9.32 11.17
CA ALA A 367 -7.30 -9.82 9.96
C ALA A 367 -8.69 -10.36 10.32
N PRO A 368 -9.78 -9.82 9.74
CA PRO A 368 -11.11 -10.21 10.14
C PRO A 368 -11.42 -11.65 9.74
N THR A 369 -12.01 -12.42 10.65
CA THR A 369 -12.58 -13.76 10.39
C THR A 369 -14.10 -13.76 10.30
N ASP A 370 -14.72 -12.58 10.38
CA ASP A 370 -16.14 -12.31 10.17
C ASP A 370 -16.33 -10.88 9.63
N LYS A 371 -17.58 -10.45 9.43
CA LYS A 371 -17.90 -9.10 9.01
C LYS A 371 -17.65 -8.10 10.14
N TYR A 372 -16.84 -7.07 9.88
CA TYR A 372 -16.64 -5.96 10.80
C TYR A 372 -17.70 -4.87 10.63
N SER A 373 -17.91 -4.08 11.68
CA SER A 373 -18.87 -2.96 11.67
C SER A 373 -18.22 -1.61 11.37
N ASP A 374 -17.01 -1.39 11.86
CA ASP A 374 -16.19 -0.20 11.65
C ASP A 374 -14.75 -0.64 11.29
N PRO A 375 -14.18 -0.21 10.14
CA PRO A 375 -12.78 -0.46 9.81
C PRO A 375 -11.77 -0.15 10.94
N ASN A 376 -12.06 0.80 11.83
CA ASN A 376 -11.17 1.16 12.95
C ASN A 376 -11.15 0.10 14.07
N GLU A 377 -12.10 -0.85 14.11
CA GLU A 377 -12.16 -1.92 15.13
C GLU A 377 -11.05 -2.97 14.94
N LEU A 378 -10.41 -2.98 13.77
CA LEU A 378 -9.31 -3.91 13.46
C LEU A 378 -7.98 -3.51 14.10
N PHE A 379 -7.84 -2.28 14.62
CA PHE A 379 -6.58 -1.89 15.26
C PHE A 379 -6.35 -2.72 16.52
N THR A 380 -5.20 -3.41 16.58
CA THR A 380 -4.86 -4.33 17.67
C THR A 380 -4.64 -3.63 19.01
N GLY A 381 -4.30 -2.34 18.98
CA GLY A 381 -3.76 -1.63 20.14
C GLY A 381 -2.27 -1.90 20.39
N TRP A 382 -1.61 -2.70 19.55
CA TRP A 382 -0.17 -2.96 19.66
C TRP A 382 0.60 -1.74 19.16
N MET A 383 1.31 -1.10 20.07
CA MET A 383 2.05 0.14 19.86
C MET A 383 3.48 -0.16 19.42
N LEU A 384 4.09 0.80 18.71
CA LEU A 384 5.48 0.72 18.29
C LEU A 384 6.40 1.00 19.48
N LEU A 385 7.22 0.01 19.84
CA LEU A 385 8.12 0.02 20.98
C LEU A 385 9.55 0.43 20.62
N SER A 386 9.89 0.35 19.33
CA SER A 386 11.24 0.57 18.81
C SER A 386 11.49 2.00 18.34
N TYR A 387 10.48 2.88 18.34
CA TYR A 387 10.64 4.24 17.81
C TYR A 387 11.70 5.05 18.56
N ASN A 388 12.67 5.59 17.82
CA ASN A 388 13.82 6.35 18.31
C ASN A 388 14.60 5.66 19.45
N LYS A 389 14.53 4.32 19.52
CA LYS A 389 15.30 3.54 20.49
C LYS A 389 16.76 3.41 20.07
N PRO A 390 17.69 3.33 21.03
CA PRO A 390 19.09 3.07 20.70
C PRO A 390 19.25 1.78 19.91
N ALA A 391 20.01 1.85 18.82
CA ALA A 391 20.39 0.71 18.00
C ALA A 391 21.89 0.75 17.69
N TRP A 392 22.51 -0.41 17.59
CA TRP A 392 23.89 -0.55 17.14
C TRP A 392 24.05 -1.81 16.28
N ALA A 393 25.02 -1.77 15.38
CA ALA A 393 25.34 -2.87 14.50
C ALA A 393 26.78 -3.35 14.69
N THR A 394 27.07 -4.54 14.17
CA THR A 394 28.44 -5.08 14.07
C THR A 394 29.35 -4.21 13.22
N SER A 395 28.80 -3.62 12.16
CA SER A 395 29.52 -2.71 11.29
C SER A 395 28.54 -1.82 10.53
N GLU A 396 29.06 -0.70 10.03
CA GLU A 396 28.32 0.27 9.23
C GLU A 396 29.19 0.64 8.02
N LEU A 397 28.56 0.84 6.87
CA LEU A 397 29.24 1.36 5.70
C LEU A 397 29.64 2.82 5.96
N SER A 398 30.89 3.16 5.66
CA SER A 398 31.36 4.55 5.74
C SER A 398 30.47 5.49 4.92
N PRO A 399 30.22 6.73 5.38
CA PRO A 399 29.43 7.71 4.64
C PRO A 399 29.94 7.88 3.20
N GLU A 400 29.02 7.80 2.24
CA GLU A 400 29.31 8.04 0.84
C GLU A 400 28.10 8.66 0.13
N ARG A 401 28.35 9.37 -0.98
CA ARG A 401 27.30 9.97 -1.83
C ARG A 401 26.33 10.88 -1.06
N GLY A 402 26.82 11.54 -0.02
CA GLY A 402 26.03 12.47 0.81
C GLY A 402 25.06 11.77 1.77
N ARG A 403 25.21 10.47 2.01
CA ARG A 403 24.42 9.68 2.94
C ARG A 403 25.30 9.11 4.05
N THR A 404 24.72 8.96 5.23
CA THR A 404 25.24 8.11 6.31
C THR A 404 24.38 6.84 6.39
N PHE A 405 24.85 5.83 7.11
CA PHE A 405 24.25 4.50 7.14
C PHE A 405 24.20 3.93 8.55
N ASP A 406 23.93 4.80 9.52
CA ASP A 406 23.98 4.51 10.94
C ASP A 406 22.90 3.50 11.35
N ALA A 407 23.21 2.62 12.31
CA ALA A 407 22.28 1.63 12.83
C ALA A 407 21.02 2.26 13.44
N SER A 408 21.08 3.50 13.93
CA SER A 408 19.92 4.22 14.49
C SER A 408 18.79 4.46 13.48
N PHE A 409 19.07 4.36 12.16
CA PHE A 409 18.03 4.47 11.13
C PHE A 409 17.09 3.28 11.08
N VAL A 410 17.37 2.15 11.74
CA VAL A 410 16.40 1.03 11.80
C VAL A 410 15.21 1.31 12.73
N THR A 411 15.25 2.42 13.47
CA THR A 411 14.28 2.79 14.52
C THR A 411 13.67 4.19 14.33
N ASP A 412 13.99 4.90 13.25
CA ASP A 412 13.58 6.31 13.05
C ASP A 412 12.22 6.47 12.35
N GLU A 413 11.55 5.35 12.00
CA GLU A 413 10.28 5.29 11.26
C GLU A 413 10.28 6.06 9.93
N ASN A 414 11.45 6.21 9.29
CA ASN A 414 11.58 6.81 7.97
C ASN A 414 12.18 5.82 6.97
N PRO A 415 11.39 5.16 6.09
CA PRO A 415 11.91 4.15 5.16
C PRO A 415 12.94 4.68 4.14
N ARG A 416 13.18 6.00 4.09
CA ARG A 416 14.19 6.63 3.22
C ARG A 416 15.59 6.72 3.83
N ASN A 417 15.67 6.58 5.14
CA ASN A 417 16.89 6.39 5.90
C ASN A 417 17.09 4.88 6.12
N PHE A 418 18.33 4.41 6.09
CA PHE A 418 18.61 3.00 6.31
C PHE A 418 20.04 2.78 6.78
N TRP A 419 20.18 1.76 7.61
CA TRP A 419 21.47 1.16 7.92
C TRP A 419 21.97 0.36 6.72
N VAL A 420 23.28 0.41 6.47
CA VAL A 420 23.98 -0.47 5.54
C VAL A 420 25.16 -1.07 6.28
N ALA A 421 25.26 -2.39 6.30
CA ALA A 421 26.38 -3.07 6.91
C ALA A 421 27.69 -2.76 6.16
N GLY A 422 28.82 -2.76 6.88
CA GLY A 422 30.14 -2.62 6.27
C GLY A 422 30.50 -3.77 5.33
N GLU A 423 29.90 -4.96 5.56
CA GLU A 423 30.03 -6.15 4.73
C GLU A 423 28.68 -6.88 4.64
N ASN A 424 28.46 -7.67 3.59
CA ASN A 424 27.32 -8.60 3.53
C ASN A 424 27.81 -10.02 3.84
N ASN A 425 27.71 -10.44 5.10
CA ASN A 425 28.00 -11.80 5.56
C ASN A 425 27.17 -12.17 6.80
N ASP A 426 27.27 -13.44 7.22
CA ASP A 426 26.51 -14.01 8.33
C ASP A 426 27.01 -13.59 9.73
N ALA A 427 28.07 -12.78 9.79
CA ALA A 427 28.55 -12.16 11.02
C ALA A 427 27.79 -10.87 11.37
N GLN A 428 26.98 -10.33 10.44
CA GLN A 428 26.33 -9.03 10.64
C GLN A 428 25.07 -9.12 11.47
N HIS A 429 24.94 -8.23 12.45
CA HIS A 429 23.71 -8.08 13.23
C HIS A 429 23.44 -6.64 13.63
N VAL A 430 22.17 -6.37 13.94
CA VAL A 430 21.68 -5.12 14.54
C VAL A 430 20.95 -5.46 15.82
N VAL A 431 21.27 -4.75 16.90
CA VAL A 431 20.56 -4.84 18.18
C VAL A 431 19.82 -3.54 18.43
N VAL A 432 18.57 -3.64 18.86
CA VAL A 432 17.75 -2.54 19.38
C VAL A 432 17.56 -2.73 20.89
N ASP A 433 17.87 -1.70 21.68
CA ASP A 433 17.58 -1.63 23.11
C ASP A 433 16.26 -0.88 23.34
N LEU A 434 15.20 -1.59 23.75
CA LEU A 434 13.89 -1.00 24.09
C LEU A 434 13.93 -0.19 25.40
N GLN A 435 15.11 -0.08 26.04
CA GLN A 435 15.47 0.66 27.26
C GLN A 435 14.85 0.13 28.56
N SER A 436 13.84 -0.72 28.46
CA SER A 436 13.17 -1.40 29.55
C SER A 436 12.52 -2.67 29.02
N GLU A 437 12.14 -3.59 29.91
CA GLU A 437 11.35 -4.75 29.52
C GLU A 437 9.99 -4.29 28.98
N LYS A 438 9.63 -4.80 27.80
CA LYS A 438 8.36 -4.57 27.11
C LYS A 438 7.69 -5.89 26.79
N THR A 439 6.37 -5.88 26.69
CA THR A 439 5.62 -7.00 26.11
C THR A 439 5.62 -6.85 24.59
N ILE A 440 6.20 -7.81 23.89
CA ILE A 440 6.32 -7.87 22.43
C ILE A 440 5.29 -8.85 21.90
N ASN A 441 4.53 -8.42 20.89
CA ASN A 441 3.52 -9.20 20.20
C ASN A 441 3.92 -9.52 18.76
N ALA A 442 4.61 -8.59 18.09
CA ALA A 442 5.02 -8.77 16.71
C ALA A 442 6.29 -7.96 16.38
N ILE A 443 6.98 -8.40 15.33
CA ILE A 443 8.18 -7.73 14.80
C ILE A 443 8.05 -7.65 13.28
N GLN A 444 8.40 -6.49 12.71
CA GLN A 444 8.54 -6.31 11.27
C GLN A 444 10.00 -5.97 10.90
N ILE A 445 10.59 -6.75 10.00
CA ILE A 445 11.91 -6.49 9.41
C ILE A 445 11.70 -5.88 8.02
N ASN A 446 12.21 -4.67 7.82
CA ASN A 446 12.14 -3.98 6.54
C ASN A 446 13.54 -3.84 5.95
N TYR A 447 13.76 -4.53 4.82
CA TYR A 447 14.99 -4.43 4.03
C TYR A 447 14.94 -3.21 3.11
N ALA A 448 16.06 -2.50 3.04
CA ALA A 448 16.28 -1.44 2.06
C ALA A 448 17.11 -1.96 0.87
N ASP A 449 17.00 -1.28 -0.27
CA ASP A 449 17.83 -1.56 -1.44
C ASP A 449 18.85 -0.45 -1.62
N TYR A 450 20.14 -0.78 -1.45
CA TYR A 450 21.24 0.15 -1.67
C TYR A 450 22.17 -0.34 -2.77
N LEU A 451 22.29 0.45 -3.85
CA LEU A 451 23.21 0.21 -4.96
C LEU A 451 23.18 -1.21 -5.53
N VAL A 452 21.98 -1.74 -5.73
CA VAL A 452 21.82 -3.00 -6.44
C VAL A 452 22.03 -2.72 -7.93
N THR A 453 23.25 -2.94 -8.40
CA THR A 453 23.67 -2.64 -9.78
C THR A 453 24.11 -3.90 -10.49
N GLY A 454 23.53 -4.17 -11.67
CA GLY A 454 23.89 -5.34 -12.49
C GLY A 454 22.67 -6.11 -12.95
N ASP A 455 22.73 -6.63 -14.18
CA ASP A 455 21.63 -7.39 -14.78
C ASP A 455 21.45 -8.77 -14.12
N GLU A 456 22.45 -9.27 -13.40
CA GLU A 456 22.37 -10.51 -12.62
C GLU A 456 21.38 -10.43 -11.44
N TYR A 457 21.11 -9.21 -10.94
CA TYR A 457 20.13 -8.95 -9.89
C TYR A 457 18.75 -8.65 -10.44
N ARG A 458 18.61 -8.42 -11.75
CA ARG A 458 17.31 -8.18 -12.38
C ARG A 458 16.55 -9.50 -12.48
N ALA A 459 15.32 -9.52 -11.99
CA ALA A 459 14.42 -10.64 -12.18
C ALA A 459 14.13 -10.82 -13.69
N PRO A 460 14.39 -12.01 -14.27
CA PRO A 460 13.94 -12.34 -15.61
C PRO A 460 12.41 -12.23 -15.76
N LEU A 461 11.91 -12.32 -16.98
CA LEU A 461 10.46 -12.51 -17.16
C LEU A 461 9.99 -13.84 -16.55
N PRO A 462 8.72 -13.93 -16.10
CA PRO A 462 8.30 -15.05 -15.28
C PRO A 462 8.32 -16.41 -16.01
N HIS A 463 8.19 -16.46 -17.33
CA HIS A 463 8.28 -17.72 -18.08
C HIS A 463 9.71 -18.04 -18.57
N ASP A 464 10.70 -17.21 -18.25
CA ASP A 464 12.09 -17.46 -18.59
C ASP A 464 12.69 -18.56 -17.68
N LYS A 465 13.42 -19.51 -18.27
CA LYS A 465 14.12 -20.57 -17.54
C LYS A 465 15.16 -20.01 -16.56
N ALA A 466 15.70 -18.81 -16.84
CA ALA A 466 16.62 -18.12 -15.95
C ALA A 466 15.99 -17.73 -14.59
N MET A 467 14.66 -17.74 -14.46
CA MET A 467 13.98 -17.46 -13.19
C MET A 467 14.35 -18.47 -12.10
N GLU A 468 14.61 -19.74 -12.45
CA GLU A 468 14.97 -20.75 -11.45
C GLU A 468 16.35 -20.44 -10.84
N ASP A 469 17.31 -20.06 -11.68
CA ASP A 469 18.65 -19.68 -11.23
C ASP A 469 18.67 -18.30 -10.55
N TYR A 470 17.76 -17.41 -10.92
CA TYR A 470 17.51 -16.17 -10.19
C TYR A 470 17.03 -16.45 -8.77
N LYS A 471 15.99 -17.29 -8.61
CA LYS A 471 15.42 -17.63 -7.31
C LYS A 471 16.43 -18.30 -6.39
N LYS A 472 17.38 -19.10 -6.91
CA LYS A 472 18.49 -19.71 -6.15
C LYS A 472 19.52 -18.71 -5.62
N ARG A 473 19.58 -17.50 -6.16
CA ARG A 473 20.57 -16.47 -5.80
C ARG A 473 19.96 -15.31 -5.03
N ILE A 474 18.73 -14.93 -5.37
CA ILE A 474 18.05 -13.76 -4.80
C ILE A 474 17.01 -14.21 -3.79
N TYR A 475 17.42 -14.25 -2.53
CA TYR A 475 16.58 -14.56 -1.37
C TYR A 475 17.19 -13.90 -0.12
N THR A 476 16.45 -13.94 0.98
CA THR A 476 16.88 -13.42 2.27
C THR A 476 16.74 -14.47 3.36
N HIS A 477 17.77 -14.64 4.20
CA HIS A 477 17.72 -15.43 5.42
C HIS A 477 18.12 -14.59 6.62
N TYR A 478 17.37 -14.75 7.72
CA TYR A 478 17.64 -14.07 8.98
C TYR A 478 17.43 -15.01 10.18
N ARG A 479 17.97 -14.59 11.33
CA ARG A 479 17.52 -15.03 12.65
C ARG A 479 17.12 -13.81 13.47
N LEU A 480 16.07 -13.97 14.27
CA LEU A 480 15.66 -13.01 15.29
C LEU A 480 15.84 -13.63 16.66
N SER A 481 16.50 -12.89 17.53
CA SER A 481 16.66 -13.25 18.93
C SER A 481 16.25 -12.12 19.86
N ILE A 482 15.92 -12.45 21.10
CA ILE A 482 15.60 -11.50 22.16
C ILE A 482 16.47 -11.73 23.39
N SER A 483 16.58 -10.71 24.23
CA SER A 483 17.32 -10.78 25.50
C SER A 483 16.76 -9.79 26.54
N ASN A 484 16.98 -10.08 27.82
CA ASN A 484 16.74 -9.15 28.94
C ASN A 484 18.03 -8.48 29.45
N ASP A 485 19.19 -9.08 29.18
CA ASP A 485 20.48 -8.68 29.74
C ASP A 485 21.53 -8.29 28.67
N ASN A 486 21.20 -8.44 27.38
CA ASN A 486 22.10 -8.27 26.23
C ASN A 486 23.28 -9.27 26.22
N GLU A 487 23.20 -10.35 26.99
CA GLU A 487 24.22 -11.40 27.11
C GLU A 487 23.67 -12.77 26.72
N THR A 488 22.50 -13.12 27.25
CA THR A 488 21.80 -14.37 26.97
C THR A 488 20.72 -14.12 25.92
N TRP A 489 20.79 -14.85 24.81
CA TRP A 489 19.89 -14.66 23.67
C TRP A 489 19.05 -15.90 23.41
N GLU A 490 17.75 -15.69 23.23
CA GLU A 490 16.78 -16.70 22.81
C GLU A 490 16.35 -16.42 21.37
N GLU A 491 16.55 -17.38 20.47
CA GLU A 491 16.03 -17.27 19.09
C GLU A 491 14.51 -17.47 19.11
N ILE A 492 13.78 -16.51 18.53
CA ILE A 492 12.30 -16.51 18.50
C ILE A 492 11.73 -16.70 17.10
N SER A 493 12.51 -16.45 16.04
CA SER A 493 12.06 -16.64 14.66
C SER A 493 13.24 -16.70 13.69
N ASN A 494 13.09 -17.48 12.63
CA ASN A 494 14.00 -17.52 11.49
C ASN A 494 13.23 -17.97 10.23
N ASN A 495 13.88 -17.90 9.07
CA ASN A 495 13.32 -18.39 7.81
C ASN A 495 14.30 -19.28 7.01
N LEU A 496 15.16 -20.01 7.71
CA LEU A 496 16.27 -20.78 7.11
C LEU A 496 15.80 -21.96 6.23
N ASP A 497 14.56 -22.38 6.41
CA ASP A 497 13.90 -23.45 5.66
C ASP A 497 13.19 -22.95 4.38
N LYS A 498 13.09 -21.64 4.19
CA LYS A 498 12.38 -21.00 3.07
C LYS A 498 13.35 -20.32 2.12
N HIS A 499 13.07 -20.31 0.83
CA HIS A 499 13.92 -19.68 -0.17
C HIS A 499 13.18 -18.52 -0.85
N GLU A 500 12.87 -17.50 -0.04
CA GLU A 500 11.99 -16.39 -0.41
C GLU A 500 12.73 -15.04 -0.37
N ASN A 501 12.36 -14.12 -1.26
CA ASN A 501 12.88 -12.75 -1.33
C ASN A 501 11.90 -11.70 -0.76
N ARG A 502 11.49 -11.86 0.51
CA ARG A 502 10.58 -10.91 1.18
C ARG A 502 11.32 -9.67 1.67
N SER A 503 10.70 -8.49 1.53
CA SER A 503 11.33 -7.21 1.91
C SER A 503 10.76 -6.57 3.17
N ASN A 504 9.51 -6.88 3.54
CA ASN A 504 8.83 -6.30 4.70
C ASN A 504 8.31 -7.42 5.60
N ILE A 505 9.21 -8.29 6.06
CA ILE A 505 8.89 -9.54 6.75
C ILE A 505 8.15 -9.21 8.06
N TYR A 506 6.91 -9.66 8.18
CA TYR A 506 6.08 -9.52 9.36
C TYR A 506 5.97 -10.84 10.12
N ILE A 507 6.17 -10.76 11.44
CA ILE A 507 6.25 -11.90 12.34
C ILE A 507 5.36 -11.57 13.53
N GLU A 508 4.16 -12.14 13.53
CA GLU A 508 3.32 -12.23 14.72
C GLU A 508 3.82 -13.40 15.57
N LEU A 509 4.02 -13.15 16.87
CA LEU A 509 4.43 -14.19 17.82
C LEU A 509 3.21 -15.01 18.24
N ASP A 510 3.40 -16.33 18.39
CA ASP A 510 2.33 -17.24 18.83
C ASP A 510 1.76 -16.83 20.21
N GLU A 511 2.62 -16.32 21.09
CA GLU A 511 2.27 -15.75 22.39
C GLU A 511 3.12 -14.49 22.66
N PRO A 512 2.61 -13.50 23.41
CA PRO A 512 3.38 -12.32 23.77
C PRO A 512 4.60 -12.69 24.64
N ILE A 513 5.76 -12.09 24.36
CA ILE A 513 7.00 -12.33 25.11
C ILE A 513 7.46 -11.04 25.79
N THR A 514 8.06 -11.14 26.97
CA THR A 514 8.68 -9.99 27.64
C THR A 514 10.19 -9.97 27.37
N ALA A 515 10.68 -8.89 26.77
CA ALA A 515 12.10 -8.70 26.48
C ALA A 515 12.48 -7.21 26.50
N ARG A 516 13.79 -6.92 26.61
CA ARG A 516 14.35 -5.56 26.46
C ARG A 516 15.11 -5.37 25.16
N TYR A 517 15.83 -6.38 24.71
CA TYR A 517 16.68 -6.30 23.52
C TYR A 517 16.11 -7.19 22.42
N VAL A 518 16.16 -6.69 21.18
CA VAL A 518 15.80 -7.43 19.98
C VAL A 518 17.00 -7.40 19.05
N ARG A 519 17.41 -8.55 18.52
CA ARG A 519 18.54 -8.70 17.60
C ARG A 519 18.10 -9.32 16.29
N PHE A 520 18.39 -8.62 15.20
CA PHE A 520 18.39 -9.17 13.86
C PHE A 520 19.79 -9.67 13.51
N GLU A 521 19.89 -10.89 13.00
CA GLU A 521 21.13 -11.47 12.47
C GLU A 521 20.93 -11.79 10.99
N ASN A 522 21.82 -11.28 10.14
CA ASN A 522 21.85 -11.66 8.74
C ASN A 522 22.41 -13.08 8.61
N VAL A 523 21.80 -13.88 7.76
CA VAL A 523 22.37 -15.17 7.34
C VAL A 523 22.66 -15.13 5.84
N HIS A 524 21.74 -14.57 5.06
CA HIS A 524 21.94 -14.35 3.63
C HIS A 524 21.11 -13.18 3.12
N VAL A 525 21.68 -12.37 2.23
CA VAL A 525 20.92 -11.54 1.31
C VAL A 525 21.57 -11.60 -0.06
N GLY A 526 20.76 -11.87 -1.08
CA GLY A 526 21.21 -12.15 -2.45
C GLY A 526 21.76 -10.96 -3.25
N VAL A 527 21.97 -9.81 -2.62
CA VAL A 527 22.50 -8.59 -3.27
C VAL A 527 23.80 -8.13 -2.61
N LYS A 528 24.51 -7.19 -3.23
CA LYS A 528 25.82 -6.74 -2.76
C LYS A 528 25.81 -6.17 -1.33
N HIS A 529 24.79 -5.37 -0.99
CA HIS A 529 24.71 -4.66 0.27
C HIS A 529 23.57 -5.22 1.14
N LEU A 530 23.89 -5.54 2.39
CA LEU A 530 22.89 -5.75 3.43
C LEU A 530 22.44 -4.40 3.96
N ALA A 531 21.14 -4.11 3.87
CA ALA A 531 20.57 -2.86 4.35
C ALA A 531 19.18 -3.04 4.95
N LEU A 532 18.89 -2.31 6.03
CA LEU A 532 17.59 -2.30 6.71
C LEU A 532 17.14 -0.85 6.95
N ASN A 533 15.86 -0.57 6.77
CA ASN A 533 15.21 0.69 7.16
C ASN A 533 14.14 0.53 8.24
N GLY A 534 14.03 -0.66 8.83
CA GLY A 534 13.13 -0.86 9.94
C GLY A 534 13.37 -2.20 10.63
N LEU A 535 13.63 -2.15 11.93
CA LEU A 535 13.42 -3.25 12.85
C LEU A 535 12.33 -2.82 13.83
N ARG A 536 11.08 -2.97 13.39
CA ARG A 536 9.90 -2.38 14.04
C ARG A 536 9.34 -3.40 15.03
N VAL A 537 9.33 -3.05 16.31
CA VAL A 537 8.89 -3.94 17.40
C VAL A 537 7.55 -3.45 17.93
N PHE A 538 6.54 -4.31 17.96
CA PHE A 538 5.18 -3.96 18.34
C PHE A 538 4.72 -4.72 19.57
N GLY A 539 3.95 -4.04 20.43
CA GLY A 539 3.32 -4.65 21.60
C GLY A 539 2.86 -3.60 22.59
N SER A 540 3.24 -3.71 23.86
CA SER A 540 2.89 -2.72 24.88
C SER A 540 4.00 -2.51 25.90
N ALA A 541 4.12 -1.27 26.36
CA ALA A 541 4.91 -0.91 27.53
C ALA A 541 4.05 -0.91 28.80
N ASN A 542 4.72 -1.05 29.95
CA ASN A 542 4.12 -0.67 31.22
C ASN A 542 4.03 0.85 31.30
N GLY A 543 2.88 1.39 31.72
CA GLY A 543 2.70 2.83 31.85
C GLY A 543 1.24 3.24 31.92
N GLU A 544 1.01 4.55 31.89
CA GLU A 544 -0.31 5.14 31.76
C GLU A 544 -0.58 5.48 30.28
N LEU A 545 -1.86 5.45 29.91
CA LEU A 545 -2.30 5.98 28.62
C LEU A 545 -2.01 7.50 28.57
N PRO A 546 -1.66 8.04 27.39
CA PRO A 546 -1.43 9.46 27.26
C PRO A 546 -2.73 10.24 27.53
N ALA A 547 -2.60 11.44 28.08
CA ALA A 547 -3.73 12.31 28.32
C ALA A 547 -4.43 12.70 27.01
N VAL A 548 -5.73 13.02 27.10
CA VAL A 548 -6.48 13.55 25.94
C VAL A 548 -5.90 14.91 25.55
N PRO A 549 -5.56 15.15 24.27
CA PRO A 549 -5.12 16.46 23.81
C PRO A 549 -6.10 17.57 24.16
N GLU A 550 -5.61 18.63 24.80
CA GLU A 550 -6.40 19.78 25.21
C GLU A 550 -6.11 21.02 24.35
N LYS A 551 -6.96 22.04 24.49
CA LYS A 551 -6.84 23.35 23.80
C LYS A 551 -6.79 23.24 22.27
N LEU A 552 -7.49 22.26 21.70
CA LEU A 552 -7.62 22.11 20.26
C LEU A 552 -8.26 23.35 19.62
N THR A 553 -7.55 23.92 18.66
CA THR A 553 -7.99 25.04 17.82
C THR A 553 -7.80 24.68 16.34
N THR A 554 -8.71 25.20 15.51
CA THR A 554 -8.79 24.90 14.08
C THR A 554 -9.12 26.19 13.33
N ILE A 555 -8.14 26.73 12.61
CA ILE A 555 -8.25 28.01 11.90
C ILE A 555 -8.14 27.73 10.42
N ARG A 556 -9.20 27.99 9.66
CA ARG A 556 -9.21 27.84 8.22
C ARG A 556 -8.61 29.09 7.58
N ASP A 557 -7.77 28.89 6.58
CA ASP A 557 -7.12 30.01 5.88
C ASP A 557 -8.08 30.69 4.89
N ALA A 558 -7.64 31.84 4.36
CA ALA A 558 -8.31 32.49 3.23
C ALA A 558 -8.40 31.56 2.01
N ASP A 559 -7.32 30.80 1.74
CA ASP A 559 -7.41 29.61 0.90
C ASP A 559 -8.10 28.50 1.70
N ARG A 560 -9.40 28.31 1.47
CA ARG A 560 -10.23 27.36 2.21
C ARG A 560 -9.81 25.90 2.06
N ARG A 561 -8.86 25.58 1.19
CA ARG A 561 -8.25 24.24 1.10
C ARG A 561 -7.25 23.95 2.23
N ASN A 562 -6.85 25.00 2.96
CA ASN A 562 -5.87 24.91 4.04
C ASN A 562 -6.54 25.15 5.41
N VAL A 563 -5.98 24.49 6.43
CA VAL A 563 -6.33 24.69 7.83
C VAL A 563 -5.09 24.51 8.69
N THR A 564 -4.96 25.33 9.73
CA THR A 564 -4.02 25.08 10.83
C THR A 564 -4.76 24.48 12.01
N VAL A 565 -4.30 23.32 12.47
CA VAL A 565 -4.82 22.59 13.64
C VAL A 565 -3.75 22.66 14.74
N ALA A 566 -4.08 23.23 15.89
CA ALA A 566 -3.13 23.39 16.99
C ALA A 566 -3.69 22.89 18.32
N TRP A 567 -2.86 22.27 19.15
CA TRP A 567 -3.22 21.74 20.46
C TRP A 567 -2.03 21.82 21.43
N GLN A 568 -2.31 21.69 22.72
CA GLN A 568 -1.25 21.64 23.72
C GLN A 568 -0.51 20.28 23.64
N PRO A 569 0.84 20.27 23.59
CA PRO A 569 1.61 19.02 23.68
C PRO A 569 1.23 18.22 24.93
N VAL A 570 1.09 16.90 24.74
CA VAL A 570 0.81 15.92 25.80
C VAL A 570 2.14 15.34 26.28
N GLU A 571 2.34 15.31 27.59
CA GLU A 571 3.50 14.67 28.23
C GLU A 571 3.56 13.18 27.87
N ASP A 572 4.76 12.65 27.63
CA ASP A 572 5.03 11.27 27.23
C ASP A 572 4.36 10.79 25.92
N ALA A 573 3.81 11.69 25.10
CA ALA A 573 3.30 11.33 23.79
C ALA A 573 4.45 11.01 22.83
N VAL A 574 4.41 9.80 22.25
CA VAL A 574 5.28 9.39 21.14
C VAL A 574 4.81 10.01 19.82
N GLY A 575 3.51 10.25 19.68
CA GLY A 575 2.95 10.92 18.52
C GLY A 575 1.46 11.22 18.66
N TYR A 576 0.88 11.70 17.57
CA TYR A 576 -0.51 12.11 17.48
C TYR A 576 -1.14 11.62 16.18
N ASN A 577 -2.43 11.30 16.23
CA ASN A 577 -3.27 11.18 15.04
C ASN A 577 -4.25 12.36 15.00
N VAL A 578 -4.17 13.19 13.96
CA VAL A 578 -5.19 14.19 13.66
C VAL A 578 -6.28 13.52 12.82
N ARG A 579 -7.45 13.32 13.42
CA ARG A 579 -8.65 12.74 12.81
C ARG A 579 -9.53 13.85 12.27
N PHE A 580 -9.98 13.75 11.02
CA PHE A 580 -10.82 14.77 10.42
C PHE A 580 -11.78 14.25 9.35
N GLY A 581 -12.80 15.06 9.04
CA GLY A 581 -13.77 14.77 7.99
C GLY A 581 -14.94 15.75 8.02
N ILE A 582 -15.99 15.46 7.26
CA ILE A 582 -17.05 16.44 6.93
C ILE A 582 -18.13 16.63 8.01
N ALA A 583 -18.15 15.75 9.01
CA ALA A 583 -19.09 15.80 10.13
C ALA A 583 -18.44 15.26 11.42
N PRO A 584 -18.94 15.60 12.62
CA PRO A 584 -18.38 15.14 13.89
C PRO A 584 -18.28 13.62 14.04
N ASP A 585 -19.17 12.88 13.38
CA ASP A 585 -19.27 11.41 13.36
C ASP A 585 -18.69 10.78 12.09
N LYS A 586 -18.11 11.58 11.18
CA LYS A 586 -17.51 11.14 9.91
C LYS A 586 -16.03 11.54 9.83
N LEU A 587 -15.27 11.31 10.90
CA LEU A 587 -13.84 11.62 10.98
C LEU A 587 -13.00 10.48 10.38
N TYR A 588 -13.12 10.28 9.06
CA TYR A 588 -12.52 9.13 8.39
C TYR A 588 -11.05 9.33 8.01
N HIS A 589 -10.58 10.57 7.83
CA HIS A 589 -9.17 10.84 7.53
C HIS A 589 -8.31 10.81 8.80
N THR A 590 -7.05 10.39 8.63
CA THR A 590 -6.02 10.40 9.69
C THR A 590 -4.71 10.97 9.15
N TYR A 591 -4.16 11.99 9.83
CA TYR A 591 -2.78 12.45 9.64
C TYR A 591 -1.97 12.08 10.89
N GLN A 592 -1.09 11.09 10.80
CA GLN A 592 -0.18 10.70 11.89
C GLN A 592 1.06 11.60 11.92
N ILE A 593 1.47 12.03 13.10
CA ILE A 593 2.59 12.93 13.33
C ILE A 593 3.41 12.37 14.50
N TRP A 594 4.73 12.26 14.33
CA TRP A 594 5.61 11.87 15.43
C TRP A 594 5.83 13.03 16.41
N GLY A 595 6.01 12.72 17.68
CA GLY A 595 6.04 13.70 18.77
C GLY A 595 7.24 14.64 18.71
N ASP A 596 8.38 14.18 18.18
CA ASP A 596 9.60 14.96 17.94
C ASP A 596 9.50 15.85 16.69
N GLU A 597 8.60 15.53 15.76
CA GLU A 597 8.24 16.37 14.61
C GLU A 597 7.16 17.41 14.94
N PHE A 598 6.47 17.29 16.09
CA PHE A 598 5.37 18.16 16.46
C PHE A 598 5.83 19.47 17.10
N ASP A 599 5.52 20.60 16.47
CA ASP A 599 5.90 21.95 16.91
C ASP A 599 4.77 22.73 17.61
N GLY A 600 3.66 22.06 17.95
CA GLY A 600 2.46 22.67 18.53
C GLY A 600 1.30 22.83 17.56
N GLN A 601 1.51 22.60 16.26
CA GLN A 601 0.46 22.66 15.25
C GLN A 601 0.72 21.74 14.05
N LYS A 602 -0.31 21.56 13.21
CA LYS A 602 -0.21 20.93 11.91
C LYS A 602 -1.03 21.70 10.88
N GLU A 603 -0.39 22.03 9.77
CA GLU A 603 -1.07 22.51 8.58
C GLU A 603 -1.59 21.33 7.76
N ILE A 604 -2.86 21.38 7.35
CA ILE A 604 -3.50 20.42 6.46
C ILE A 604 -3.99 21.17 5.22
N ARG A 605 -3.62 20.68 4.04
CA ARG A 605 -3.86 21.30 2.74
C ARG A 605 -4.77 20.48 1.82
N SER A 606 -5.47 19.49 2.37
CA SER A 606 -6.27 18.53 1.60
C SER A 606 -7.76 18.86 1.55
N LEU A 607 -8.21 20.01 2.07
CA LEU A 607 -9.63 20.29 2.26
C LEU A 607 -10.32 20.80 0.98
N ASP A 608 -11.62 20.56 0.88
CA ASP A 608 -12.46 21.11 -0.20
C ASP A 608 -13.04 22.46 0.16
N ILE A 609 -13.05 23.41 -0.78
CA ILE A 609 -13.48 24.80 -0.52
C ILE A 609 -14.95 24.95 -0.10
N HIS A 610 -15.81 24.01 -0.46
CA HIS A 610 -17.25 24.08 -0.21
C HIS A 610 -17.69 23.33 1.05
N GLU A 611 -16.88 22.38 1.51
CA GLU A 611 -17.22 21.52 2.65
C GLU A 611 -16.88 22.16 3.99
N SER A 612 -17.63 21.79 5.02
CA SER A 612 -17.25 22.05 6.42
C SER A 612 -16.45 20.87 6.94
N TYR A 613 -15.44 21.12 7.77
CA TYR A 613 -14.60 20.06 8.33
C TYR A 613 -14.56 20.14 9.85
N TYR A 614 -14.50 18.97 10.47
CA TYR A 614 -14.33 18.77 11.89
C TYR A 614 -13.01 18.05 12.14
N PHE A 615 -12.33 18.41 13.22
CA PHE A 615 -11.04 17.85 13.61
C PHE A 615 -11.08 17.39 15.06
N ALA A 616 -10.40 16.30 15.33
CA ALA A 616 -10.12 15.81 16.66
C ALA A 616 -8.71 15.21 16.69
N VAL A 617 -8.07 15.21 17.85
CA VAL A 617 -6.72 14.68 18.02
C VAL A 617 -6.72 13.63 19.12
N GLU A 618 -6.04 12.53 18.87
CA GLU A 618 -5.66 11.55 19.89
C GLU A 618 -4.12 11.53 19.98
N ALA A 619 -3.61 11.40 21.19
CA ALA A 619 -2.20 11.17 21.44
C ALA A 619 -1.96 9.67 21.59
N PHE A 620 -0.75 9.20 21.28
CA PHE A 620 -0.36 7.82 21.53
C PHE A 620 1.05 7.72 22.10
N ASN A 621 1.30 6.69 22.89
CA ASN A 621 2.60 6.31 23.43
C ASN A 621 2.78 4.79 23.34
N GLU A 622 3.84 4.25 23.93
CA GLU A 622 4.12 2.81 23.92
C GLU A 622 3.10 1.96 24.72
N THR A 623 2.27 2.58 25.57
CA THR A 623 1.23 1.91 26.37
C THR A 623 -0.09 1.83 25.60
N GLY A 624 -0.41 2.85 24.80
CA GLY A 624 -1.64 2.87 24.03
C GLY A 624 -2.01 4.25 23.49
N VAL A 625 -3.31 4.44 23.24
CA VAL A 625 -3.87 5.64 22.62
C VAL A 625 -4.83 6.34 23.59
N SER A 626 -4.76 7.66 23.64
CA SER A 626 -5.69 8.46 24.45
C SER A 626 -7.13 8.31 23.92
N LYS A 627 -8.11 8.75 24.70
CA LYS A 627 -9.42 9.07 24.10
C LYS A 627 -9.25 10.18 23.06
N LEU A 628 -10.06 10.14 22.02
CA LEU A 628 -10.12 11.19 21.01
C LEU A 628 -10.70 12.48 21.63
N SER A 629 -10.07 13.63 21.37
CA SER A 629 -10.59 14.93 21.80
C SER A 629 -11.98 15.20 21.22
N SER A 630 -12.80 16.05 21.85
CA SER A 630 -14.09 16.43 21.25
C SER A 630 -13.90 17.13 19.89
N PRO A 631 -14.65 16.73 18.83
CA PRO A 631 -14.51 17.33 17.51
C PRO A 631 -14.72 18.84 17.52
N LYS A 632 -13.86 19.56 16.80
CA LYS A 632 -13.90 21.01 16.60
C LYS A 632 -14.07 21.31 15.11
N MET A 633 -15.10 22.10 14.79
CA MET A 633 -15.30 22.61 13.43
C MET A 633 -14.20 23.62 13.09
N ALA A 634 -13.60 23.50 11.91
CA ALA A 634 -12.70 24.52 11.36
C ALA A 634 -13.46 25.84 11.18
N LYS A 635 -12.95 26.90 11.82
CA LYS A 635 -13.54 28.24 11.81
C LYS A 635 -12.99 29.08 10.68
#